data_AF-B6Q637-F1
#
_entry.id   AF-B6Q637-F1
#
_cell.length_a   1.000
_cell.length_b   1.000
_cell.length_c   1.000
_cell.angle_alpha   90.00
_cell.angle_beta   90.00
_cell.angle_gamma   90.00
#
_symmetry.space_group_name_H-M   'P 1'
#
loop_
_entity.id
_entity.type
_entity.pdbx_description
1 polymer ?
#
loop_
_entity_poly.entity_id
_entity_poly.type
_entity_poly.pdbx_seq_one_letter_code
_entity_poly.pdbx_strand_id
1 'polypeptide(L)'
;MVLLSKISLVQFWTLALSVTAEAGNCWRNTTCTGPIDTSFPGAWEKNIYAPASRQVRPQSILEASDSRTDFKVGSGHNVLTGNGSQIVFDFGIEVGGIVSVNYTASAAGSALNLAFSEAKNWIGKFSDSSNGAFKRGDGYLTCYITEAGEGVYTIPDNKLRGGFRYLTVFLTTNDTSDATLEVNDITLEIGFLPTWSNLRAYQGYFHSNDELLNRIWYSGAYTIQTNMVPVNTGRQIPAVAYGWDNNATLGPGDTIIVDGAKRDRAVWPGDMGIAVPATFVSIGDLESVKNGLQVMYNTQASTGAFAESGPPLSQKGSDTYHMWSMIGTYNYVLFTNDTDFLQLNWAKYQLAMNYVYGKVGPSGLLNVTGTRDWARWQQGFNNSEAQMILYHTLNTGAQLAEWAGDTTGLSSNWTARAKDLAVAVNADCFDDAYGAFKDNATATTLYPQDANSMAILFGLVDQDRVQGISQRLTENWTPIGAVAPELPENISPFISSFEIQAHFEAGQSDRALDLIRRSWGWYINNPNGTESTVIEGYLRNATFGYRSSRGYDYDASYISHAHGWSAGPTSALINYVLGLSLTGRAGSTWRLAPQFGDLTSVEGGFTSSLGRFQAAWSRESTKSSSYELSFKVPTGTQGTVVIPPVNGKGSKVTLNGKSVKWGSEETKTISIMKGGSYRITVRSN
;
A
#
# COMPACT_ATOMS: atom_id res chain seq x y z
N MET A 1 -40.24 -41.16 -7.13
CA MET A 1 -40.22 -40.31 -5.92
C MET A 1 -38.99 -39.42 -6.05
N VAL A 2 -39.18 -38.24 -6.64
CA VAL A 2 -38.11 -37.30 -7.03
C VAL A 2 -38.27 -36.08 -6.14
N LEU A 3 -37.31 -35.80 -5.26
CA LEU A 3 -37.25 -34.53 -4.55
C LEU A 3 -36.25 -33.61 -5.28
N LEU A 4 -36.82 -32.71 -6.08
CA LEU A 4 -36.16 -31.51 -6.58
C LEU A 4 -36.16 -30.47 -5.46
N SER A 5 -35.03 -30.20 -4.82
CA SER A 5 -34.86 -29.02 -3.98
C SER A 5 -34.63 -27.80 -4.87
N LYS A 6 -35.69 -27.03 -5.08
CA LYS A 6 -35.62 -25.67 -5.60
C LYS A 6 -34.94 -24.79 -4.55
N ILE A 7 -33.71 -24.35 -4.82
CA ILE A 7 -33.12 -23.21 -4.11
C ILE A 7 -33.73 -21.96 -4.76
N SER A 8 -34.78 -21.43 -4.14
CA SER A 8 -35.31 -20.11 -4.47
C SER A 8 -34.26 -19.05 -4.13
N LEU A 9 -34.00 -18.13 -5.07
CA LEU A 9 -33.39 -16.84 -4.78
C LEU A 9 -34.28 -16.13 -3.73
N VAL A 10 -33.85 -16.15 -2.48
CA VAL A 10 -34.36 -15.22 -1.47
C VAL A 10 -33.75 -13.86 -1.80
N GLN A 11 -34.62 -12.90 -2.07
CA GLN A 11 -34.29 -11.47 -2.04
C GLN A 11 -33.65 -11.16 -0.68
N PHE A 12 -32.32 -11.01 -0.67
CA PHE A 12 -31.61 -10.45 0.47
C PHE A 12 -31.90 -8.95 0.53
N TRP A 13 -32.98 -8.58 1.23
CA TRP A 13 -33.06 -7.29 1.89
C TRP A 13 -32.36 -7.46 3.24
N THR A 14 -31.04 -7.37 3.24
CA THR A 14 -30.32 -7.03 4.47
C THR A 14 -30.77 -5.62 4.85
N LEU A 15 -31.50 -5.52 5.96
CA LEU A 15 -31.70 -4.26 6.66
C LEU A 15 -30.29 -3.78 7.05
N ALA A 16 -29.69 -2.95 6.20
CA ALA A 16 -28.52 -2.20 6.60
C ALA A 16 -29.00 -1.30 7.73
N LEU A 17 -28.63 -1.63 8.96
CA LEU A 17 -28.61 -0.66 10.05
C LEU A 17 -27.59 0.39 9.59
N SER A 18 -28.08 1.40 8.88
CA SER A 18 -27.37 2.65 8.69
C SER A 18 -27.15 3.19 10.08
N VAL A 19 -25.97 2.92 10.64
CA VAL A 19 -25.44 3.74 11.73
C VAL A 19 -25.41 5.14 11.13
N THR A 20 -26.35 5.97 11.53
CA THR A 20 -26.37 7.38 11.17
C THR A 20 -25.09 7.98 11.74
N ALA A 21 -24.03 7.99 10.94
CA ALA A 21 -22.82 8.72 11.26
C ALA A 21 -23.25 10.18 11.41
N GLU A 22 -23.04 10.75 12.59
CA GLU A 22 -23.02 12.21 12.73
C GLU A 22 -22.05 12.74 11.67
N ALA A 23 -22.44 13.79 10.94
CA ALA A 23 -21.59 14.36 9.90
C ALA A 23 -20.26 14.80 10.51
N GLY A 24 -19.23 13.97 10.39
CA GLY A 24 -17.91 14.24 10.93
C GLY A 24 -17.30 15.44 10.21
N ASN A 25 -16.66 16.35 10.96
CA ASN A 25 -15.88 17.43 10.35
C ASN A 25 -14.60 16.85 9.74
N CYS A 26 -14.12 17.41 8.63
CA CYS A 26 -12.78 17.14 8.10
C CYS A 26 -11.69 17.61 9.05
N TRP A 27 -10.43 17.26 8.77
CA TRP A 27 -9.36 17.58 9.70
C TRP A 27 -9.15 19.10 9.77
N ARG A 28 -9.57 19.69 10.90
CA ARG A 28 -9.44 21.10 11.23
C ARG A 28 -9.98 22.01 10.11
N ASN A 29 -9.13 22.88 9.54
CA ASN A 29 -9.53 23.86 8.54
C ASN A 29 -9.53 23.30 7.10
N THR A 30 -9.35 21.97 6.94
CA THR A 30 -9.32 21.32 5.63
C THR A 30 -10.72 21.26 5.02
N THR A 31 -10.81 21.51 3.71
CA THR A 31 -12.08 21.38 2.99
C THR A 31 -12.48 19.91 2.85
N CYS A 32 -13.74 19.59 3.14
CA CYS A 32 -14.27 18.25 2.89
C CYS A 32 -14.52 18.00 1.41
N THR A 33 -13.66 17.20 0.77
CA THR A 33 -13.80 16.76 -0.62
C THR A 33 -14.00 15.24 -0.76
N GLY A 34 -13.82 14.49 0.34
CA GLY A 34 -14.00 13.05 0.36
C GLY A 34 -15.46 12.59 0.24
N PRO A 35 -15.68 11.30 -0.08
CA PRO A 35 -16.99 10.69 -0.14
C PRO A 35 -17.67 10.69 1.23
N ILE A 36 -19.00 10.83 1.21
CA ILE A 36 -19.83 10.81 2.43
C ILE A 36 -20.05 9.40 2.97
N ASP A 37 -20.01 8.39 2.10
CA ASP A 37 -20.33 7.00 2.42
C ASP A 37 -19.55 6.02 1.54
N THR A 38 -19.46 4.77 1.99
CA THR A 38 -18.83 3.69 1.23
C THR A 38 -19.49 3.53 -0.14
N SER A 39 -18.70 3.19 -1.15
CA SER A 39 -19.28 2.83 -2.44
C SER A 39 -19.90 1.43 -2.43
N PHE A 40 -19.54 0.57 -1.49
CA PHE A 40 -20.01 -0.81 -1.44
C PHE A 40 -20.39 -1.18 -0.01
N PRO A 41 -21.63 -0.87 0.44
CA PRO A 41 -22.10 -1.30 1.75
C PRO A 41 -22.30 -2.81 1.78
N GLY A 42 -21.89 -3.47 2.87
CA GLY A 42 -21.97 -4.92 2.98
C GLY A 42 -21.25 -5.52 4.19
N ALA A 43 -21.32 -6.86 4.32
CA ALA A 43 -20.77 -7.58 5.47
C ALA A 43 -19.24 -7.43 5.62
N TRP A 44 -18.54 -7.13 4.52
CA TRP A 44 -17.10 -6.92 4.48
C TRP A 44 -16.65 -5.63 5.19
N GLU A 45 -17.54 -4.67 5.45
CA GLU A 45 -17.21 -3.44 6.16
C GLU A 45 -16.74 -3.69 7.60
N LYS A 46 -17.06 -4.87 8.17
CA LYS A 46 -16.52 -5.32 9.46
C LYS A 46 -14.98 -5.41 9.47
N ASN A 47 -14.37 -5.51 8.29
CA ASN A 47 -12.92 -5.63 8.12
C ASN A 47 -12.23 -4.26 7.94
N ILE A 48 -12.98 -3.16 7.81
CA ILE A 48 -12.40 -1.82 7.71
C ILE A 48 -11.82 -1.42 9.06
N TYR A 49 -10.49 -1.27 9.12
CA TYR A 49 -9.75 -0.81 10.30
C TYR A 49 -9.94 0.68 10.59
N ALA A 50 -10.30 1.48 9.59
CA ALA A 50 -10.54 2.91 9.74
C ALA A 50 -11.56 3.21 10.86
N PRO A 51 -11.22 4.07 11.83
CA PRO A 51 -12.16 4.44 12.89
C PRO A 51 -13.41 5.15 12.35
N ALA A 52 -14.55 4.96 13.03
CA ALA A 52 -15.80 5.61 12.67
C ALA A 52 -15.82 7.13 12.99
N SER A 53 -14.89 7.59 13.82
CA SER A 53 -14.72 8.99 14.22
C SER A 53 -13.25 9.38 14.10
N ARG A 54 -12.99 10.66 13.82
CA ARG A 54 -11.65 11.23 13.95
C ARG A 54 -11.17 11.32 15.39
N GLN A 55 -12.08 11.35 16.35
CA GLN A 55 -11.74 11.34 17.76
C GLN A 55 -11.75 9.90 18.26
N VAL A 56 -10.58 9.36 18.57
CA VAL A 56 -10.41 7.98 19.06
C VAL A 56 -9.79 7.97 20.45
N ARG A 57 -9.98 6.85 21.15
CA ARG A 57 -9.45 6.61 22.49
C ARG A 57 -8.70 5.28 22.50
N PRO A 58 -7.79 5.05 23.46
CA PRO A 58 -7.27 3.72 23.72
C PRO A 58 -8.40 2.71 23.93
N GLN A 59 -8.23 1.49 23.43
CA GLN A 59 -9.18 0.40 23.69
C GLN A 59 -8.84 -0.30 25.01
N SER A 60 -7.55 -0.43 25.32
CA SER A 60 -7.07 -1.18 26.46
C SER A 60 -5.80 -0.61 27.06
N ILE A 61 -5.45 -1.11 28.24
CA ILE A 61 -4.17 -0.93 28.91
C ILE A 61 -3.39 -2.23 28.79
N LEU A 62 -2.13 -2.14 28.36
CA LEU A 62 -1.20 -3.26 28.29
C LEU A 62 -0.46 -3.41 29.63
N GLU A 63 -0.69 -4.53 30.29
CA GLU A 63 -0.06 -4.88 31.57
C GLU A 63 1.34 -5.46 31.36
N ALA A 64 2.17 -5.41 32.40
CA ALA A 64 3.51 -6.01 32.38
C ALA A 64 3.50 -7.55 32.13
N SER A 65 2.37 -8.21 32.39
CA SER A 65 2.12 -9.63 32.10
C SER A 65 1.69 -9.90 30.65
N ASP A 66 1.74 -8.90 29.77
CA ASP A 66 1.24 -8.94 28.39
C ASP A 66 -0.29 -9.14 28.24
N SER A 67 -1.02 -9.15 29.35
CA SER A 67 -2.49 -9.12 29.36
C SER A 67 -3.01 -7.72 29.06
N ARG A 68 -4.27 -7.64 28.62
CA ARG A 68 -4.95 -6.37 28.37
C ARG A 68 -6.14 -6.21 29.31
N THR A 69 -6.30 -5.00 29.84
CA THR A 69 -7.47 -4.56 30.61
C THR A 69 -8.18 -3.44 29.88
N ASP A 70 -9.51 -3.33 30.01
CA ASP A 70 -10.26 -2.28 29.30
C ASP A 70 -9.84 -0.89 29.78
N PHE A 71 -9.61 0.04 28.84
CA PHE A 71 -9.41 1.44 29.18
C PHE A 71 -10.73 2.04 29.68
N LYS A 72 -10.69 2.70 30.85
CA LYS A 72 -11.88 3.32 31.47
C LYS A 72 -11.66 4.82 31.63
N VAL A 73 -12.64 5.59 31.15
CA VAL A 73 -12.70 7.05 31.30
C VAL A 73 -13.25 7.39 32.68
N GLY A 74 -12.71 8.45 33.29
CA GLY A 74 -13.12 8.97 34.59
C GLY A 74 -12.13 8.62 35.72
N SER A 75 -12.49 9.05 36.92
CA SER A 75 -11.66 8.92 38.12
C SER A 75 -11.71 7.52 38.76
N GLY A 76 -10.67 7.15 39.48
CA GLY A 76 -10.44 5.88 40.16
C GLY A 76 -9.88 4.75 39.30
N HIS A 77 -9.36 5.01 38.08
CA HIS A 77 -9.02 3.95 37.13
C HIS A 77 -7.55 3.89 36.72
N ASN A 78 -6.99 5.00 36.24
CA ASN A 78 -5.69 5.02 35.58
C ASN A 78 -4.70 5.85 36.40
N VAL A 79 -4.36 5.36 37.60
CA VAL A 79 -3.57 6.10 38.59
C VAL A 79 -2.09 5.71 38.52
N LEU A 80 -1.25 6.70 38.23
CA LEU A 80 0.20 6.63 38.32
C LEU A 80 0.62 7.11 39.71
N THR A 81 1.35 6.29 40.47
CA THR A 81 1.80 6.63 41.82
C THR A 81 3.31 6.59 41.92
N GLY A 82 3.91 7.69 42.34
CA GLY A 82 5.34 7.81 42.56
C GLY A 82 6.16 7.99 41.28
N ASN A 83 7.42 8.39 41.48
CA ASN A 83 8.34 8.71 40.40
C ASN A 83 8.60 7.51 39.48
N GLY A 84 8.41 7.69 38.19
CA GLY A 84 8.67 6.68 37.17
C GLY A 84 7.58 5.63 37.00
N SER A 85 6.45 5.74 37.71
CA SER A 85 5.26 4.93 37.39
C SER A 85 4.79 5.19 35.96
N GLN A 86 4.25 4.16 35.30
CA GLN A 86 3.82 4.23 33.90
C GLN A 86 2.57 3.37 33.64
N ILE A 87 1.79 3.78 32.64
CA ILE A 87 0.70 3.01 32.06
C ILE A 87 0.89 3.02 30.54
N VAL A 88 0.70 1.86 29.91
CA VAL A 88 0.78 1.71 28.45
C VAL A 88 -0.62 1.56 27.91
N PHE A 89 -1.07 2.54 27.13
CA PHE A 89 -2.36 2.54 26.47
C PHE A 89 -2.22 1.96 25.05
N ASP A 90 -3.06 0.97 24.72
CA ASP A 90 -3.13 0.30 23.42
C ASP A 90 -4.41 0.73 22.70
N PHE A 91 -4.26 1.41 21.55
CA PHE A 91 -5.38 1.82 20.69
C PHE A 91 -6.02 0.64 19.93
N GLY A 92 -5.40 -0.55 19.97
CA GLY A 92 -5.85 -1.76 19.29
C GLY A 92 -5.51 -1.81 17.80
N ILE A 93 -5.22 -0.65 17.21
CA ILE A 93 -4.85 -0.45 15.81
C ILE A 93 -3.80 0.67 15.73
N GLU A 94 -3.09 0.73 14.61
CA GLU A 94 -2.28 1.88 14.22
C GLU A 94 -3.15 3.16 14.15
N VAL A 95 -2.71 4.25 14.76
CA VAL A 95 -3.36 5.55 14.76
C VAL A 95 -2.32 6.66 14.57
N GLY A 96 -2.76 7.91 14.36
CA GLY A 96 -1.84 9.01 14.09
C GLY A 96 -2.51 10.38 14.14
N GLY A 97 -1.91 11.34 14.85
CA GLY A 97 -2.47 12.67 15.01
C GLY A 97 -2.10 13.38 16.33
N ILE A 98 -3.07 14.10 16.90
CA ILE A 98 -2.89 15.00 18.04
C ILE A 98 -3.54 14.41 19.30
N VAL A 99 -2.72 14.05 20.28
CA VAL A 99 -3.18 13.50 21.56
C VAL A 99 -3.52 14.61 22.56
N SER A 100 -4.63 14.45 23.27
CA SER A 100 -4.98 15.19 24.48
C SER A 100 -5.16 14.25 25.66
N VAL A 101 -4.61 14.61 26.81
CA VAL A 101 -4.73 13.87 28.06
C VAL A 101 -5.38 14.75 29.12
N ASN A 102 -6.55 14.32 29.59
CA ASN A 102 -7.21 14.90 30.75
C ASN A 102 -6.69 14.19 31.99
N TYR A 103 -6.23 14.94 32.99
CA TYR A 103 -5.60 14.37 34.17
C TYR A 103 -6.01 15.08 35.46
N THR A 104 -5.80 14.39 36.59
CA THR A 104 -5.87 14.97 37.94
C THR A 104 -4.54 14.71 38.64
N ALA A 105 -3.84 15.78 39.04
CA ALA A 105 -2.58 15.69 39.75
C ALA A 105 -2.76 16.00 41.24
N SER A 106 -2.15 15.20 42.11
CA SER A 106 -2.18 15.44 43.56
C SER A 106 -1.25 16.55 44.05
N ALA A 107 -0.21 16.89 43.28
CA ALA A 107 0.80 17.86 43.67
C ALA A 107 1.41 18.59 42.47
N ALA A 108 1.78 19.86 42.71
CA ALA A 108 2.60 20.66 41.81
C ALA A 108 4.05 20.14 41.73
N GLY A 109 4.79 20.54 40.70
CA GLY A 109 6.20 20.16 40.53
C GLY A 109 6.41 18.74 39.99
N SER A 110 5.32 18.06 39.63
CA SER A 110 5.33 16.79 38.90
C SER A 110 5.28 17.04 37.39
N ALA A 111 5.51 15.99 36.60
CA ALA A 111 5.48 16.05 35.15
C ALA A 111 4.79 14.81 34.57
N LEU A 112 3.82 15.06 33.69
CA LEU A 112 3.19 14.06 32.83
C LEU A 112 4.04 13.92 31.55
N ASN A 113 4.43 12.70 31.20
CA ASN A 113 5.26 12.45 30.03
C ASN A 113 4.60 11.46 29.07
N LEU A 114 4.79 11.64 27.77
CA LEU A 114 4.20 10.84 26.69
C LEU A 114 5.28 10.28 25.77
N ALA A 115 5.28 8.95 25.59
CA ALA A 115 6.12 8.25 24.62
C ALA A 115 5.28 7.36 23.70
N PHE A 116 5.66 7.25 22.43
CA PHE A 116 4.85 6.66 21.37
C PHE A 116 5.56 5.49 20.69
N SER A 117 4.84 4.44 20.31
CA SER A 117 5.40 3.33 19.52
C SER A 117 4.38 2.73 18.56
N GLU A 118 4.80 2.41 17.33
CA GLU A 118 3.99 1.58 16.42
C GLU A 118 3.97 0.11 16.86
N ALA A 119 5.10 -0.42 17.34
CA ALA A 119 5.27 -1.84 17.64
C ALA A 119 5.42 -2.13 19.13
N LYS A 120 4.93 -3.30 19.55
CA LYS A 120 4.86 -3.68 20.97
C LYS A 120 6.24 -3.79 21.62
N ASN A 121 7.22 -4.30 20.87
CA ASN A 121 8.58 -4.53 21.36
C ASN A 121 9.42 -3.25 21.51
N TRP A 122 8.88 -2.08 21.16
CA TRP A 122 9.51 -0.76 21.37
C TRP A 122 8.75 0.13 22.38
N ILE A 123 7.77 -0.43 23.08
CA ILE A 123 7.07 0.27 24.15
C ILE A 123 8.05 0.62 25.28
N GLY A 124 7.96 1.85 25.77
CA GLY A 124 8.75 2.30 26.91
C GLY A 124 8.61 3.80 27.13
N LYS A 125 9.47 4.35 27.98
CA LYS A 125 9.52 5.80 28.30
C LYS A 125 10.19 6.64 27.21
N PHE A 126 10.63 6.01 26.13
CA PHE A 126 11.19 6.65 24.96
C PHE A 126 10.36 6.22 23.75
N SER A 127 10.02 7.17 22.90
CA SER A 127 9.30 6.90 21.66
C SER A 127 10.21 6.18 20.68
N ASP A 128 9.63 5.34 19.84
CA ASP A 128 10.34 4.77 18.69
C ASP A 128 10.81 5.89 17.73
N SER A 129 11.91 5.66 17.03
CA SER A 129 12.54 6.70 16.23
C SER A 129 11.74 7.07 14.99
N SER A 130 11.63 8.38 14.68
CA SER A 130 10.95 8.86 13.47
C SER A 130 11.70 9.99 12.75
N ASN A 131 12.57 10.73 13.44
CA ASN A 131 13.19 11.93 12.87
C ASN A 131 14.29 11.65 11.82
N GLY A 132 14.89 10.45 11.81
CA GLY A 132 15.94 10.03 10.88
C GLY A 132 17.31 10.72 11.06
N ALA A 133 17.50 11.49 12.14
CA ALA A 133 18.78 12.10 12.47
C ALA A 133 19.73 11.14 13.21
N PHE A 134 19.16 10.15 13.92
CA PHE A 134 19.88 9.15 14.74
C PHE A 134 20.85 9.74 15.78
N LYS A 135 20.64 10.99 16.23
CA LYS A 135 21.54 11.67 17.16
C LYS A 135 21.24 11.39 18.63
N ARG A 136 19.99 11.67 19.05
CA ARG A 136 19.56 11.55 20.46
C ARG A 136 18.21 10.85 20.62
N GLY A 137 17.65 10.33 19.53
CA GLY A 137 16.31 9.72 19.49
C GLY A 137 15.16 10.73 19.58
N ASP A 138 13.94 10.20 19.51
CA ASP A 138 12.69 10.96 19.59
C ASP A 138 12.28 11.27 21.05
N GLY A 139 12.74 10.49 22.02
CA GLY A 139 12.48 10.79 23.43
C GLY A 139 10.99 10.76 23.79
N TYR A 140 10.56 11.73 24.59
CA TYR A 140 9.18 11.86 25.05
C TYR A 140 8.77 13.34 25.12
N LEU A 141 7.47 13.59 25.14
CA LEU A 141 6.92 14.93 25.39
C LEU A 141 6.62 15.10 26.89
N THR A 142 6.85 16.30 27.42
CA THR A 142 6.65 16.60 28.84
C THR A 142 5.65 17.75 29.02
N CYS A 143 4.68 17.54 29.90
CA CYS A 143 3.84 18.58 30.48
C CYS A 143 4.21 18.76 31.95
N TYR A 144 4.72 19.95 32.30
CA TYR A 144 5.03 20.29 33.69
C TYR A 144 3.75 20.73 34.41
N ILE A 145 3.47 20.08 35.54
CA ILE A 145 2.28 20.35 36.35
C ILE A 145 2.66 21.43 37.37
N THR A 146 2.12 22.63 37.18
CA THR A 146 2.43 23.79 38.01
C THR A 146 1.56 23.87 39.27
N GLU A 147 0.38 23.25 39.25
CA GLU A 147 -0.59 23.25 40.34
C GLU A 147 -1.25 21.88 40.49
N ALA A 148 -1.65 21.52 41.71
CA ALA A 148 -2.46 20.31 41.94
C ALA A 148 -3.90 20.54 41.45
N GLY A 149 -4.57 19.47 41.03
CA GLY A 149 -5.95 19.50 40.54
C GLY A 149 -6.09 18.96 39.11
N GLU A 150 -7.23 19.29 38.50
CA GLU A 150 -7.56 18.87 37.14
C GLU A 150 -6.78 19.70 36.10
N GLY A 151 -6.36 19.05 35.02
CA GLY A 151 -5.69 19.67 33.91
C GLY A 151 -5.90 18.94 32.60
N VAL A 152 -5.56 19.62 31.51
CA VAL A 152 -5.59 19.07 30.15
C VAL A 152 -4.26 19.37 29.48
N TYR A 153 -3.63 18.34 28.93
CA TYR A 153 -2.46 18.50 28.08
C TYR A 153 -2.75 18.00 26.67
N THR A 154 -2.82 18.94 25.72
CA THR A 154 -2.84 18.65 24.28
C THR A 154 -1.45 18.84 23.72
N ILE A 155 -0.93 17.86 22.98
CA ILE A 155 0.40 17.98 22.38
C ILE A 155 0.44 19.12 21.35
N PRO A 156 1.58 19.83 21.21
CA PRO A 156 1.71 20.86 20.19
C PRO A 156 1.53 20.32 18.77
N ASP A 157 1.01 21.13 17.86
CA ASP A 157 0.75 20.74 16.46
C ASP A 157 1.99 20.23 15.73
N ASN A 158 3.14 20.88 15.90
CA ASN A 158 4.40 20.42 15.33
C ASN A 158 4.87 19.09 15.92
N LYS A 159 4.34 18.67 17.06
CA LYS A 159 4.60 17.37 17.69
C LYS A 159 3.58 16.31 17.34
N LEU A 160 2.70 16.54 16.34
CA LEU A 160 1.84 15.52 15.76
C LEU A 160 2.61 14.20 15.61
N ARG A 161 2.11 13.12 16.22
CA ARG A 161 2.71 11.80 16.05
C ARG A 161 2.07 11.15 14.84
N GLY A 162 2.90 10.90 13.82
CA GLY A 162 2.42 10.44 12.52
C GLY A 162 1.76 9.07 12.56
N GLY A 163 2.47 8.06 13.09
CA GLY A 163 1.99 6.70 13.29
C GLY A 163 2.42 6.19 14.68
N PHE A 164 1.50 5.57 15.41
CA PHE A 164 1.72 4.79 16.61
C PHE A 164 0.49 3.95 16.95
N ARG A 165 0.66 2.85 17.69
CA ARG A 165 -0.45 2.08 18.31
C ARG A 165 -0.45 2.22 19.83
N TYR A 166 0.74 2.37 20.41
CA TYR A 166 0.94 2.39 21.85
C TYR A 166 1.35 3.77 22.33
N LEU A 167 0.72 4.22 23.41
CA LEU A 167 1.05 5.44 24.13
C LEU A 167 1.44 5.09 25.57
N THR A 168 2.70 5.31 25.92
CA THR A 168 3.16 5.20 27.31
C THR A 168 3.02 6.56 27.99
N VAL A 169 2.22 6.62 29.05
CA VAL A 169 2.13 7.78 29.94
C VAL A 169 2.90 7.46 31.21
N PHE A 170 3.80 8.35 31.63
CA PHE A 170 4.57 8.14 32.86
C PHE A 170 4.77 9.42 33.67
N LEU A 171 4.77 9.26 34.99
CA LEU A 171 4.92 10.33 35.96
C LEU A 171 6.40 10.53 36.30
N THR A 172 6.86 11.78 36.27
CA THR A 172 8.15 12.18 36.87
C THR A 172 7.89 13.17 38.00
N THR A 173 8.51 12.98 39.15
CA THR A 173 8.37 13.88 40.31
C THR A 173 9.66 13.95 41.10
N ASN A 174 9.88 15.09 41.76
CA ASN A 174 11.02 15.30 42.67
C ASN A 174 10.79 14.66 44.05
N ASP A 175 9.53 14.40 44.42
CA ASP A 175 9.15 13.77 45.70
C ASP A 175 9.05 12.24 45.56
N THR A 176 9.68 11.50 46.47
CA THR A 176 9.98 10.08 46.25
C THR A 176 8.90 9.07 46.64
N SER A 177 7.68 9.43 47.07
CA SER A 177 6.68 8.39 47.40
C SER A 177 5.18 8.65 47.18
N ASP A 178 4.63 9.87 47.25
CA ASP A 178 3.16 10.02 47.36
C ASP A 178 2.48 10.82 46.24
N ALA A 179 3.23 11.40 45.30
CA ALA A 179 2.62 12.11 44.18
C ALA A 179 1.90 11.12 43.25
N THR A 180 0.61 11.33 43.08
CA THR A 180 -0.24 10.65 42.09
C THR A 180 -0.59 11.55 40.92
N LEU A 181 -0.70 10.92 39.75
CA LEU A 181 -1.25 11.47 38.53
C LEU A 181 -2.29 10.49 38.01
N GLU A 182 -3.55 10.90 38.02
CA GLU A 182 -4.64 10.14 37.44
C GLU A 182 -4.90 10.58 36.00
N VAL A 183 -4.97 9.63 35.07
CA VAL A 183 -5.37 9.87 33.68
C VAL A 183 -6.88 9.64 33.54
N ASN A 184 -7.64 10.73 33.47
CA ASN A 184 -9.11 10.71 33.39
C ASN A 184 -9.62 10.36 31.99
N ASP A 185 -8.98 10.87 30.94
CA ASP A 185 -9.32 10.57 29.54
C ASP A 185 -8.08 10.73 28.65
N ILE A 186 -8.05 9.98 27.55
CA ILE A 186 -7.09 10.15 26.47
C ILE A 186 -7.90 10.21 25.18
N THR A 187 -7.79 11.31 24.45
CA THR A 187 -8.36 11.45 23.12
C THR A 187 -7.26 11.70 22.10
N LEU A 188 -7.43 11.16 20.91
CA LEU A 188 -6.58 11.40 19.74
C LEU A 188 -7.46 11.92 18.60
N GLU A 189 -7.12 13.10 18.09
CA GLU A 189 -7.64 13.60 16.81
C GLU A 189 -6.80 13.02 15.67
N ILE A 190 -7.37 12.11 14.87
CA ILE A 190 -6.74 11.52 13.70
C ILE A 190 -6.40 12.59 12.66
N GLY A 191 -5.14 12.62 12.24
CA GLY A 191 -4.61 13.58 11.27
C GLY A 191 -4.60 13.12 9.83
N PHE A 192 -4.61 11.82 9.56
CA PHE A 192 -4.54 11.29 8.20
C PHE A 192 -5.90 11.32 7.48
N LEU A 193 -5.85 11.25 6.15
CA LEU A 193 -6.94 11.42 5.19
C LEU A 193 -7.79 12.66 5.51
N PRO A 194 -7.17 13.87 5.47
CA PRO A 194 -7.71 15.06 6.12
C PRO A 194 -8.98 15.60 5.45
N THR A 195 -9.19 15.31 4.16
CA THR A 195 -10.31 15.81 3.35
C THR A 195 -11.58 14.98 3.46
N TRP A 196 -11.59 13.89 4.24
CA TRP A 196 -12.70 12.93 4.28
C TRP A 196 -13.47 12.98 5.59
N SER A 197 -14.70 13.50 5.61
CA SER A 197 -15.60 13.52 6.79
C SER A 197 -15.81 12.13 7.42
N ASN A 198 -15.96 11.10 6.57
CA ASN A 198 -16.14 9.71 6.94
C ASN A 198 -14.91 8.88 6.55
N LEU A 199 -14.05 8.54 7.51
CA LEU A 199 -12.83 7.75 7.26
C LEU A 199 -13.12 6.31 6.77
N ARG A 200 -14.36 5.82 6.91
CA ARG A 200 -14.78 4.47 6.50
C ARG A 200 -15.41 4.44 5.11
N ALA A 201 -15.50 5.57 4.42
CA ALA A 201 -16.15 5.70 3.11
C ALA A 201 -15.31 5.13 1.95
N TYR A 202 -14.81 3.91 2.07
CA TYR A 202 -13.93 3.29 1.08
C TYR A 202 -14.64 3.16 -0.28
N GLN A 203 -13.88 3.37 -1.36
CA GLN A 203 -14.39 3.36 -2.72
C GLN A 203 -14.19 2.02 -3.44
N GLY A 204 -13.67 1.02 -2.75
CA GLY A 204 -13.56 -0.36 -3.18
C GLY A 204 -13.55 -1.32 -2.00
N TYR A 205 -13.69 -2.61 -2.30
CA TYR A 205 -13.80 -3.66 -1.31
C TYR A 205 -13.34 -5.01 -1.86
N PHE A 206 -12.96 -5.90 -0.95
CA PHE A 206 -12.66 -7.30 -1.24
C PHE A 206 -13.27 -8.19 -0.16
N HIS A 207 -13.76 -9.36 -0.55
CA HIS A 207 -14.19 -10.40 0.35
C HIS A 207 -14.02 -11.78 -0.29
N SER A 208 -13.52 -12.73 0.49
CA SER A 208 -13.30 -14.11 0.07
C SER A 208 -13.66 -15.09 1.19
N ASN A 209 -13.68 -16.39 0.86
CA ASN A 209 -13.79 -17.46 1.85
C ASN A 209 -12.51 -17.70 2.68
N ASP A 210 -11.48 -16.86 2.52
CA ASP A 210 -10.25 -16.88 3.32
C ASP A 210 -10.17 -15.58 4.15
N GLU A 211 -10.44 -15.69 5.44
CA GLU A 211 -10.45 -14.53 6.35
C GLU A 211 -9.06 -13.90 6.54
N LEU A 212 -7.97 -14.65 6.33
CA LEU A 212 -6.64 -14.07 6.39
C LEU A 212 -6.39 -13.14 5.20
N LEU A 213 -6.78 -13.55 3.98
CA LEU A 213 -6.69 -12.70 2.79
C LEU A 213 -7.57 -11.47 2.91
N ASN A 214 -8.75 -11.60 3.51
CA ASN A 214 -9.62 -10.46 3.82
C ASN A 214 -8.86 -9.46 4.70
N ARG A 215 -8.33 -9.89 5.85
CA ARG A 215 -7.59 -9.02 6.77
C ARG A 215 -6.37 -8.37 6.11
N ILE A 216 -5.60 -9.10 5.31
CA ILE A 216 -4.43 -8.59 4.58
C ILE A 216 -4.84 -7.50 3.57
N TRP A 217 -5.96 -7.68 2.86
CA TRP A 217 -6.44 -6.68 1.91
C TRP A 217 -6.77 -5.36 2.62
N TYR A 218 -7.49 -5.43 3.73
CA TYR A 218 -7.89 -4.25 4.51
C TYR A 218 -6.72 -3.62 5.28
N SER A 219 -5.70 -4.38 5.68
CA SER A 219 -4.50 -3.80 6.31
C SER A 219 -3.67 -2.99 5.32
N GLY A 220 -3.55 -3.45 4.07
CA GLY A 220 -2.95 -2.67 3.00
C GLY A 220 -3.76 -1.40 2.69
N ALA A 221 -5.09 -1.50 2.59
CA ALA A 221 -5.96 -0.35 2.38
C ALA A 221 -5.85 0.68 3.53
N TYR A 222 -5.82 0.21 4.78
CA TYR A 222 -5.66 1.09 5.95
C TYR A 222 -4.28 1.75 5.99
N THR A 223 -3.23 1.03 5.59
CA THR A 223 -1.87 1.61 5.48
C THR A 223 -1.82 2.74 4.46
N ILE A 224 -2.45 2.59 3.30
CA ILE A 224 -2.54 3.70 2.35
C ILE A 224 -3.26 4.91 2.97
N GLN A 225 -4.37 4.67 3.69
CA GLN A 225 -5.10 5.73 4.38
C GLN A 225 -4.22 6.46 5.42
N THR A 226 -3.44 5.75 6.23
CA THR A 226 -2.53 6.38 7.22
C THR A 226 -1.42 7.23 6.57
N ASN A 227 -1.13 6.95 5.30
CA ASN A 227 -0.08 7.59 4.53
C ASN A 227 -0.59 8.77 3.69
N MET A 228 -1.86 9.13 3.80
CA MET A 228 -2.42 10.35 3.20
C MET A 228 -2.51 11.40 4.28
N VAL A 229 -1.69 12.44 4.19
CA VAL A 229 -1.47 13.36 5.30
C VAL A 229 -1.74 14.81 4.88
N PRO A 230 -2.06 15.71 5.84
CA PRO A 230 -2.15 17.12 5.55
C PRO A 230 -0.78 17.65 5.09
N VAL A 231 -0.78 18.52 4.08
CA VAL A 231 0.46 18.95 3.42
C VAL A 231 1.45 19.67 4.33
N ASN A 232 1.01 20.22 5.45
CA ASN A 232 1.86 20.93 6.43
C ASN A 232 2.26 20.05 7.62
N THR A 233 2.25 18.73 7.47
CA THR A 233 2.62 17.77 8.50
C THR A 233 3.82 16.90 8.11
N GLY A 234 4.61 17.38 7.15
CA GLY A 234 5.86 16.74 6.74
C GLY A 234 6.92 16.81 7.82
N ARG A 235 7.82 15.83 7.83
CA ARG A 235 8.98 15.82 8.73
C ARG A 235 9.88 17.02 8.46
N GLN A 236 10.28 17.73 9.51
CA GLN A 236 11.19 18.86 9.40
C GLN A 236 12.57 18.44 8.88
N ILE A 237 13.09 19.17 7.89
CA ILE A 237 14.45 19.03 7.36
C ILE A 237 15.12 20.43 7.34
N PRO A 238 16.35 20.58 7.88
CA PRO A 238 17.17 19.58 8.59
C PRO A 238 16.47 19.00 9.82
N ALA A 239 16.68 17.70 10.05
CA ALA A 239 16.08 17.01 11.18
C ALA A 239 16.58 17.58 12.52
N VAL A 240 15.68 17.66 13.50
CA VAL A 240 16.01 18.14 14.85
C VAL A 240 16.97 17.18 15.55
N ALA A 241 17.80 17.71 16.47
CA ALA A 241 18.80 16.90 17.16
C ALA A 241 18.21 15.95 18.23
N TYR A 242 17.02 16.27 18.75
CA TYR A 242 16.27 15.50 19.75
C TYR A 242 14.76 15.74 19.52
N GLY A 243 13.96 14.68 19.67
CA GLY A 243 12.52 14.76 19.37
C GLY A 243 12.22 14.67 17.89
N TRP A 244 10.99 15.02 17.52
CA TRP A 244 10.54 15.13 16.13
C TRP A 244 9.80 16.44 15.94
N ASP A 245 9.78 16.97 14.72
CA ASP A 245 8.89 18.05 14.30
C ASP A 245 8.25 17.66 12.97
N ASN A 246 6.92 17.67 12.92
CA ASN A 246 6.09 17.34 11.76
C ASN A 246 5.27 18.57 11.35
N ASN A 247 5.95 19.64 10.93
CA ASN A 247 5.36 20.92 10.55
C ASN A 247 5.89 21.47 9.21
N ALA A 248 6.61 20.65 8.43
CA ALA A 248 7.12 21.06 7.14
C ALA A 248 6.06 20.93 6.03
N THR A 249 6.18 21.77 5.01
CA THR A 249 5.32 21.74 3.83
C THR A 249 5.83 20.71 2.82
N LEU A 250 4.98 19.75 2.48
CA LEU A 250 5.26 18.62 1.59
C LEU A 250 4.96 18.92 0.13
N GLY A 251 3.97 19.78 -0.15
CA GLY A 251 3.49 19.99 -1.51
C GLY A 251 2.22 20.82 -1.58
N PRO A 252 1.57 20.86 -2.75
CA PRO A 252 0.33 21.59 -2.97
C PRO A 252 -0.90 20.85 -2.43
N GLY A 253 -2.03 21.57 -2.32
CA GLY A 253 -3.33 21.01 -1.93
C GLY A 253 -3.51 20.84 -0.42
N ASP A 254 -4.56 20.13 -0.03
CA ASP A 254 -4.89 19.89 1.39
C ASP A 254 -4.44 18.50 1.88
N THR A 255 -4.21 17.56 0.96
CA THR A 255 -3.80 16.17 1.24
C THR A 255 -2.67 15.73 0.30
N ILE A 256 -1.78 14.86 0.77
CA ILE A 256 -0.68 14.33 -0.03
C ILE A 256 -0.29 12.92 0.43
N ILE A 257 0.08 12.06 -0.52
CA ILE A 257 0.54 10.71 -0.20
C ILE A 257 2.03 10.72 0.19
N VAL A 258 2.37 10.01 1.27
CA VAL A 258 3.74 9.81 1.75
C VAL A 258 4.08 8.32 1.83
N ASP A 259 5.35 8.01 2.11
CA ASP A 259 5.87 6.64 2.22
C ASP A 259 5.30 5.85 3.39
N GLY A 260 5.25 6.47 4.58
CA GLY A 260 4.80 5.85 5.81
C GLY A 260 4.22 6.83 6.83
N ALA A 261 3.46 6.29 7.79
CA ALA A 261 2.77 7.09 8.79
C ALA A 261 3.74 7.73 9.81
N LYS A 262 4.66 6.95 10.38
CA LYS A 262 5.58 7.39 11.46
C LYS A 262 6.78 8.21 10.97
N ARG A 263 7.71 7.56 10.27
CA ARG A 263 9.05 8.08 9.93
C ARG A 263 9.06 8.64 8.50
N ASP A 264 10.07 9.44 8.17
CA ASP A 264 10.24 10.14 6.88
C ASP A 264 9.12 11.10 6.50
N ARG A 265 7.87 10.61 6.37
CA ARG A 265 6.67 11.36 6.01
C ARG A 265 6.92 12.25 4.80
N ALA A 266 7.45 11.67 3.73
CA ALA A 266 7.80 12.38 2.51
C ALA A 266 7.20 11.70 1.27
N VAL A 267 7.07 12.45 0.18
CA VAL A 267 6.70 11.85 -1.11
C VAL A 267 7.87 11.02 -1.61
N TRP A 268 7.72 9.70 -1.66
CA TRP A 268 8.70 8.79 -2.24
C TRP A 268 8.12 8.13 -3.50
N PRO A 269 8.56 8.52 -4.70
CA PRO A 269 8.07 7.94 -5.95
C PRO A 269 8.23 6.42 -6.05
N GLY A 270 9.27 5.82 -5.47
CA GLY A 270 9.47 4.35 -5.51
C GLY A 270 8.25 3.57 -5.00
N ASP A 271 7.60 4.09 -3.96
CA ASP A 271 6.38 3.53 -3.39
C ASP A 271 5.21 3.53 -4.38
N MET A 272 5.17 4.50 -5.30
CA MET A 272 4.02 4.72 -6.20
C MET A 272 3.75 3.55 -7.14
N GLY A 273 4.76 2.71 -7.42
CA GLY A 273 4.60 1.48 -8.19
C GLY A 273 3.61 0.50 -7.56
N ILE A 274 3.50 0.50 -6.22
CA ILE A 274 2.62 -0.38 -5.45
C ILE A 274 1.47 0.40 -4.82
N ALA A 275 1.77 1.56 -4.22
CA ALA A 275 0.82 2.35 -3.45
C ALA A 275 -0.30 2.94 -4.32
N VAL A 276 -0.02 3.36 -5.56
CA VAL A 276 -1.05 3.99 -6.42
C VAL A 276 -2.11 2.98 -6.88
N PRO A 277 -1.77 1.79 -7.42
CA PRO A 277 -2.77 0.76 -7.69
C PRO A 277 -3.56 0.34 -6.45
N ALA A 278 -2.90 0.17 -5.30
CA ALA A 278 -3.56 -0.16 -4.04
C ALA A 278 -4.53 0.94 -3.59
N THR A 279 -4.14 2.21 -3.73
CA THR A 279 -4.99 3.38 -3.48
C THR A 279 -6.26 3.30 -4.31
N PHE A 280 -6.13 3.12 -5.62
CA PHE A 280 -7.27 3.14 -6.54
C PHE A 280 -8.33 2.07 -6.21
N VAL A 281 -7.90 0.82 -5.97
CA VAL A 281 -8.85 -0.27 -5.75
C VAL A 281 -9.47 -0.30 -4.34
N SER A 282 -8.99 0.53 -3.42
CA SER A 282 -9.42 0.52 -2.01
C SER A 282 -10.09 1.82 -1.58
N ILE A 283 -9.31 2.82 -1.18
CA ILE A 283 -9.85 4.10 -0.72
C ILE A 283 -10.26 5.01 -1.88
N GLY A 284 -9.63 4.90 -3.06
CA GLY A 284 -9.95 5.70 -4.24
C GLY A 284 -9.56 7.19 -4.16
N ASP A 285 -8.87 7.63 -3.11
CA ASP A 285 -8.36 9.01 -2.99
C ASP A 285 -7.14 9.23 -3.90
N LEU A 286 -7.39 9.62 -5.15
CA LEU A 286 -6.32 9.94 -6.10
C LEU A 286 -5.89 11.41 -6.06
N GLU A 287 -6.53 12.25 -5.23
CA GLU A 287 -6.11 13.63 -5.00
C GLU A 287 -4.75 13.69 -4.26
N SER A 288 -4.58 12.86 -3.21
CA SER A 288 -3.28 12.74 -2.52
C SER A 288 -2.16 12.29 -3.45
N VAL A 289 -2.46 11.39 -4.39
CA VAL A 289 -1.53 10.92 -5.43
C VAL A 289 -1.19 12.05 -6.42
N LYS A 290 -2.20 12.79 -6.89
CA LYS A 290 -2.02 13.96 -7.76
C LYS A 290 -1.06 14.97 -7.13
N ASN A 291 -1.27 15.32 -5.86
CA ASN A 291 -0.47 16.31 -5.16
C ASN A 291 0.98 15.83 -4.95
N GLY A 292 1.16 14.54 -4.67
CA GLY A 292 2.48 13.89 -4.60
C GLY A 292 3.23 13.97 -5.92
N LEU A 293 2.58 13.62 -7.04
CA LEU A 293 3.18 13.74 -8.37
C LEU A 293 3.44 15.20 -8.76
N GLN A 294 2.50 16.10 -8.47
CA GLN A 294 2.61 17.51 -8.84
C GLN A 294 3.81 18.17 -8.14
N VAL A 295 4.11 17.84 -6.88
CA VAL A 295 5.30 18.40 -6.23
C VAL A 295 6.60 17.91 -6.89
N MET A 296 6.64 16.67 -7.39
CA MET A 296 7.80 16.18 -8.16
C MET A 296 7.98 16.96 -9.46
N TYR A 297 6.90 17.27 -10.18
CA TYR A 297 6.96 18.15 -11.36
C TYR A 297 7.34 19.59 -11.02
N ASN A 298 6.84 20.13 -9.90
CA ASN A 298 7.14 21.50 -9.48
C ASN A 298 8.63 21.67 -9.13
N THR A 299 9.27 20.60 -8.64
CA THR A 299 10.67 20.60 -8.19
C THR A 299 11.65 19.93 -9.17
N GLN A 300 11.16 19.51 -10.35
CA GLN A 300 11.99 18.89 -11.39
C GLN A 300 13.18 19.78 -11.76
N ALA A 301 14.37 19.19 -11.85
CA ALA A 301 15.57 19.91 -12.26
C ALA A 301 15.49 20.37 -13.72
N SER A 302 16.24 21.40 -14.08
CA SER A 302 16.34 21.90 -15.46
C SER A 302 16.89 20.85 -16.46
N THR A 303 17.57 19.82 -15.96
CA THR A 303 18.03 18.67 -16.75
C THR A 303 16.91 17.70 -17.12
N GLY A 304 15.73 17.81 -16.49
CA GLY A 304 14.64 16.83 -16.57
C GLY A 304 14.59 15.85 -15.41
N ALA A 305 15.64 15.79 -14.59
CA ALA A 305 15.70 14.84 -13.48
C ALA A 305 14.68 15.18 -12.38
N PHE A 306 13.77 14.25 -12.10
CA PHE A 306 13.08 14.19 -10.81
C PHE A 306 14.04 13.87 -9.66
N ALA A 307 13.68 14.36 -8.48
CA ALA A 307 14.29 13.98 -7.22
C ALA A 307 13.90 12.54 -6.83
N GLU A 308 14.71 11.90 -5.99
CA GLU A 308 14.41 10.62 -5.37
C GLU A 308 13.27 10.73 -4.34
N SER A 309 13.15 11.88 -3.67
CA SER A 309 12.03 12.18 -2.78
C SER A 309 11.59 13.63 -2.90
N GLY A 310 10.33 13.89 -2.57
CA GLY A 310 9.75 15.23 -2.53
C GLY A 310 10.29 16.07 -1.38
N PRO A 311 10.01 17.38 -1.39
CA PRO A 311 10.35 18.26 -0.27
C PRO A 311 9.61 17.87 1.02
N PRO A 312 10.15 18.24 2.18
CA PRO A 312 11.41 18.96 2.38
C PRO A 312 12.66 18.06 2.33
N LEU A 313 12.49 16.74 2.18
CA LEU A 313 13.59 15.78 2.15
C LEU A 313 14.46 15.92 0.89
N SER A 314 13.81 16.03 -0.28
CA SER A 314 14.42 16.43 -1.57
C SER A 314 15.72 15.70 -1.92
N GLN A 315 15.81 14.39 -1.63
CA GLN A 315 16.97 13.59 -2.01
C GLN A 315 17.07 13.47 -3.54
N LYS A 316 18.27 13.35 -4.09
CA LYS A 316 18.54 13.34 -5.53
C LYS A 316 19.49 12.20 -5.87
N GLY A 317 19.53 11.84 -7.16
CA GLY A 317 20.51 10.87 -7.67
C GLY A 317 20.00 9.43 -7.63
N SER A 318 18.72 9.22 -7.94
CA SER A 318 18.13 7.90 -8.20
C SER A 318 17.51 7.87 -9.59
N ASP A 319 17.98 6.98 -10.45
CA ASP A 319 17.37 6.77 -11.78
C ASP A 319 16.11 5.89 -11.70
N THR A 320 16.03 4.98 -10.72
CA THR A 320 14.84 4.13 -10.50
C THR A 320 13.67 4.96 -9.98
N TYR A 321 13.85 5.79 -8.95
CA TYR A 321 12.79 6.65 -8.40
C TYR A 321 12.38 7.77 -9.37
N HIS A 322 13.31 8.21 -10.22
CA HIS A 322 12.98 9.08 -11.35
C HIS A 322 11.92 8.45 -12.25
N MET A 323 12.15 7.20 -12.67
CA MET A 323 11.22 6.46 -13.52
C MET A 323 9.92 6.09 -12.79
N TRP A 324 9.97 5.81 -11.49
CA TRP A 324 8.74 5.58 -10.71
C TRP A 324 7.82 6.81 -10.64
N SER A 325 8.35 8.04 -10.69
CA SER A 325 7.52 9.25 -10.84
C SER A 325 6.75 9.24 -12.17
N MET A 326 7.39 8.74 -13.22
CA MET A 326 6.80 8.64 -14.57
C MET A 326 5.75 7.53 -14.64
N ILE A 327 6.01 6.37 -14.03
CA ILE A 327 5.05 5.27 -13.93
C ILE A 327 3.85 5.66 -13.06
N GLY A 328 4.10 6.35 -11.93
CA GLY A 328 3.04 6.93 -11.09
C GLY A 328 2.15 7.89 -11.87
N THR A 329 2.72 8.71 -12.76
CA THR A 329 1.96 9.59 -13.67
C THR A 329 1.03 8.79 -14.59
N TYR A 330 1.53 7.70 -15.19
CA TYR A 330 0.69 6.82 -16.01
C TYR A 330 -0.47 6.23 -15.22
N ASN A 331 -0.20 5.64 -14.06
CA ASN A 331 -1.23 5.04 -13.20
C ASN A 331 -2.29 6.07 -12.80
N TYR A 332 -1.87 7.27 -12.41
CA TYR A 332 -2.78 8.35 -12.04
C TYR A 332 -3.73 8.71 -13.20
N VAL A 333 -3.21 8.91 -14.41
CA VAL A 333 -4.03 9.26 -15.59
C VAL A 333 -4.91 8.07 -16.02
N LEU A 334 -4.40 6.84 -15.95
CA LEU A 334 -5.18 5.63 -16.23
C LEU A 334 -6.41 5.55 -15.32
N PHE A 335 -6.28 5.84 -14.03
CA PHE A 335 -7.38 5.69 -13.07
C PHE A 335 -8.34 6.89 -13.03
N THR A 336 -7.86 8.11 -13.30
CA THR A 336 -8.66 9.34 -13.18
C THR A 336 -9.20 9.87 -14.51
N ASN A 337 -8.51 9.59 -15.61
CA ASN A 337 -8.66 10.32 -16.88
C ASN A 337 -8.42 11.85 -16.75
N ASP A 338 -7.60 12.30 -15.80
CA ASP A 338 -7.24 13.73 -15.64
C ASP A 338 -6.29 14.17 -16.77
N THR A 339 -6.88 14.56 -17.90
CA THR A 339 -6.14 15.05 -19.07
C THR A 339 -5.52 16.42 -18.83
N ASP A 340 -6.09 17.23 -17.94
CA ASP A 340 -5.58 18.58 -17.66
C ASP A 340 -4.25 18.49 -16.91
N PHE A 341 -4.15 17.59 -15.93
CA PHE A 341 -2.89 17.27 -15.26
C PHE A 341 -1.84 16.76 -16.24
N LEU A 342 -2.22 15.86 -17.16
CA LEU A 342 -1.32 15.35 -18.19
C LEU A 342 -0.81 16.48 -19.08
N GLN A 343 -1.71 17.31 -19.63
CA GLN A 343 -1.33 18.41 -20.53
C GLN A 343 -0.45 19.45 -19.83
N LEU A 344 -0.77 19.80 -18.59
CA LEU A 344 0.01 20.74 -17.77
C LEU A 344 1.47 20.28 -17.61
N ASN A 345 1.69 18.97 -17.43
CA ASN A 345 2.99 18.41 -17.10
C ASN A 345 3.69 17.73 -18.29
N TRP A 346 3.07 17.69 -19.49
CA TRP A 346 3.55 16.88 -20.61
C TRP A 346 4.97 17.25 -21.07
N ALA A 347 5.26 18.54 -21.21
CA ALA A 347 6.60 19.00 -21.59
C ALA A 347 7.68 18.57 -20.57
N LYS A 348 7.33 18.57 -19.27
CA LYS A 348 8.21 18.11 -18.19
C LYS A 348 8.38 16.58 -18.22
N TYR A 349 7.33 15.83 -18.54
CA TYR A 349 7.40 14.38 -18.74
C TYR A 349 8.34 14.03 -19.91
N GLN A 350 8.22 14.73 -21.04
CA GLN A 350 9.13 14.54 -22.19
C GLN A 350 10.58 14.85 -21.81
N LEU A 351 10.82 15.91 -21.02
CA LEU A 351 12.14 16.24 -20.53
C LEU A 351 12.71 15.16 -19.59
N ALA A 352 11.88 14.58 -18.72
CA ALA A 352 12.25 13.44 -17.88
C ALA A 352 12.62 12.20 -18.72
N MET A 353 11.80 11.86 -19.72
CA MET A 353 12.09 10.75 -20.62
C MET A 353 13.40 10.96 -21.38
N ASN A 354 13.65 12.19 -21.87
CA ASN A 354 14.91 12.53 -22.53
C ASN A 354 16.11 12.41 -21.57
N TYR A 355 15.96 12.83 -20.32
CA TYR A 355 17.00 12.71 -19.30
C TYR A 355 17.39 11.26 -19.05
N VAL A 356 16.43 10.37 -18.78
CA VAL A 356 16.73 8.97 -18.46
C VAL A 356 17.15 8.18 -19.69
N TYR A 357 16.47 8.35 -20.83
CA TYR A 357 16.82 7.64 -22.06
C TYR A 357 18.16 8.11 -22.64
N GLY A 358 18.56 9.37 -22.39
CA GLY A 358 19.88 9.88 -22.76
C GLY A 358 21.06 9.15 -22.10
N LYS A 359 20.79 8.29 -21.11
CA LYS A 359 21.79 7.42 -20.47
C LYS A 359 21.86 6.03 -21.08
N VAL A 360 21.02 5.69 -22.05
CA VAL A 360 21.12 4.43 -22.81
C VAL A 360 22.34 4.50 -23.72
N GLY A 361 23.28 3.60 -23.52
CA GLY A 361 24.56 3.58 -24.24
C GLY A 361 24.51 2.77 -25.54
N PRO A 362 25.66 2.62 -26.23
CA PRO A 362 25.77 1.82 -27.44
C PRO A 362 25.41 0.33 -27.29
N SER A 363 25.42 -0.20 -26.07
CA SER A 363 24.95 -1.57 -25.78
C SER A 363 23.43 -1.72 -25.86
N GLY A 364 22.67 -0.62 -25.93
CA GLY A 364 21.21 -0.63 -25.83
C GLY A 364 20.68 -0.71 -24.39
N LEU A 365 21.56 -0.84 -23.39
CA LEU A 365 21.21 -0.86 -21.98
C LEU A 365 21.34 0.53 -21.35
N LEU A 366 20.49 0.83 -20.36
CA LEU A 366 20.61 2.00 -19.51
C LEU A 366 21.90 1.95 -18.69
N ASN A 367 22.70 3.02 -18.72
CA ASN A 367 23.78 3.24 -17.78
C ASN A 367 23.27 4.03 -16.58
N VAL A 368 22.96 3.33 -15.49
CA VAL A 368 22.51 3.89 -14.21
C VAL A 368 23.66 4.66 -13.58
N THR A 369 23.47 5.97 -13.44
CA THR A 369 24.42 6.87 -12.77
C THR A 369 23.83 7.48 -11.50
N GLY A 370 22.50 7.51 -11.39
CA GLY A 370 21.79 7.79 -10.15
C GLY A 370 21.63 6.51 -9.34
N THR A 371 22.58 6.25 -8.43
CA THR A 371 22.71 4.95 -7.76
C THR A 371 21.94 4.82 -6.45
N ARG A 372 21.18 5.83 -6.01
CA ARG A 372 20.32 5.72 -4.82
C ARG A 372 19.06 4.92 -5.14
N ASP A 373 18.62 4.12 -4.18
CA ASP A 373 17.53 3.17 -4.36
C ASP A 373 16.93 2.71 -3.02
N TRP A 374 15.98 1.77 -3.04
CA TRP A 374 15.31 1.16 -1.88
C TRP A 374 16.22 0.39 -0.90
N ALA A 375 17.54 0.54 -1.08
CA ALA A 375 18.65 -0.06 -0.36
C ALA A 375 19.06 -1.49 -0.76
N ARG A 376 18.95 -1.83 -2.04
CA ARG A 376 19.72 -2.93 -2.65
C ARG A 376 21.25 -2.74 -2.59
N TRP A 377 22.02 -3.81 -2.34
CA TRP A 377 23.47 -3.81 -2.13
C TRP A 377 24.25 -3.18 -3.29
N GLN A 378 23.96 -3.61 -4.52
CA GLN A 378 24.62 -3.19 -5.76
C GLN A 378 23.64 -2.38 -6.60
N GLN A 379 24.05 -1.20 -7.07
CA GLN A 379 23.30 -0.38 -8.02
C GLN A 379 24.30 0.43 -8.87
N GLY A 380 23.91 0.82 -10.08
CA GLY A 380 24.76 1.50 -11.06
C GLY A 380 25.00 0.67 -12.32
N PHE A 381 25.66 1.28 -13.30
CA PHE A 381 25.99 0.63 -14.58
C PHE A 381 24.73 0.07 -15.26
N ASN A 382 24.79 -1.13 -15.83
CA ASN A 382 23.67 -1.78 -16.51
C ASN A 382 22.87 -2.70 -15.58
N ASN A 383 22.59 -2.24 -14.36
CA ASN A 383 21.75 -2.95 -13.39
C ASN A 383 20.40 -3.35 -13.99
N SER A 384 20.01 -4.62 -13.81
CA SER A 384 18.86 -5.26 -14.45
C SER A 384 17.52 -4.71 -13.98
N GLU A 385 17.34 -4.40 -12.70
CA GLU A 385 16.09 -3.80 -12.18
C GLU A 385 15.78 -2.48 -12.91
N ALA A 386 16.78 -1.60 -13.01
CA ALA A 386 16.63 -0.34 -13.71
C ALA A 386 16.27 -0.53 -15.20
N GLN A 387 16.73 -1.62 -15.84
CA GLN A 387 16.29 -1.95 -17.20
C GLN A 387 14.81 -2.34 -17.25
N MET A 388 14.34 -3.15 -16.29
CA MET A 388 12.92 -3.56 -16.22
C MET A 388 12.01 -2.34 -16.00
N ILE A 389 12.43 -1.43 -15.12
CA ILE A 389 11.71 -0.18 -14.86
C ILE A 389 11.73 0.74 -16.10
N LEU A 390 12.86 0.84 -16.81
CA LEU A 390 12.93 1.64 -18.05
C LEU A 390 12.03 1.06 -19.15
N TYR A 391 12.01 -0.26 -19.32
CA TYR A 391 11.12 -0.94 -20.25
C TYR A 391 9.66 -0.60 -19.97
N HIS A 392 9.24 -0.68 -18.70
CA HIS A 392 7.88 -0.31 -18.32
C HIS A 392 7.60 1.18 -18.49
N THR A 393 8.57 2.04 -18.19
CA THR A 393 8.47 3.50 -18.36
C THR A 393 8.29 3.89 -19.82
N LEU A 394 9.00 3.24 -20.75
CA LEU A 394 8.86 3.47 -22.18
C LEU A 394 7.46 3.06 -22.69
N ASN A 395 6.96 1.89 -22.28
CA ASN A 395 5.64 1.40 -22.67
C ASN A 395 4.49 2.26 -22.10
N THR A 396 4.57 2.63 -20.84
CA THR A 396 3.58 3.50 -20.19
C THR A 396 3.65 4.94 -20.72
N GLY A 397 4.86 5.43 -20.99
CA GLY A 397 5.08 6.70 -21.67
C GLY A 397 4.49 6.74 -23.07
N ALA A 398 4.59 5.65 -23.84
CA ALA A 398 4.01 5.57 -25.18
C ALA A 398 2.48 5.76 -25.15
N GLN A 399 1.81 5.12 -24.19
CA GLN A 399 0.37 5.31 -23.97
C GLN A 399 0.04 6.75 -23.52
N LEU A 400 0.85 7.35 -22.65
CA LEU A 400 0.67 8.75 -22.26
C LEU A 400 0.84 9.69 -23.46
N ALA A 401 1.75 9.41 -24.40
CA ALA A 401 1.93 10.20 -25.61
C ALA A 401 0.66 10.20 -26.48
N GLU A 402 0.01 9.03 -26.63
CA GLU A 402 -1.27 8.94 -27.32
C GLU A 402 -2.36 9.74 -26.60
N TRP A 403 -2.45 9.63 -25.28
CA TRP A 403 -3.45 10.35 -24.49
C TRP A 403 -3.20 11.87 -24.41
N ALA A 404 -1.95 12.29 -24.53
CA ALA A 404 -1.55 13.69 -24.66
C ALA A 404 -1.83 14.26 -26.06
N GLY A 405 -2.22 13.42 -27.03
CA GLY A 405 -2.45 13.83 -28.41
C GLY A 405 -1.16 14.14 -29.17
N ASP A 406 -0.04 13.50 -28.82
CA ASP A 406 1.22 13.66 -29.54
C ASP A 406 1.07 13.21 -31.01
N THR A 407 1.56 14.05 -31.92
CA THR A 407 1.59 13.79 -33.37
C THR A 407 3.01 13.69 -33.92
N THR A 408 4.02 13.77 -33.04
CA THR A 408 5.43 13.74 -33.43
C THR A 408 5.99 12.32 -33.58
N GLY A 409 5.24 11.31 -33.14
CA GLY A 409 5.60 9.89 -33.24
C GLY A 409 6.24 9.33 -31.98
N LEU A 410 6.07 9.99 -30.82
CA LEU A 410 6.67 9.54 -29.56
C LEU A 410 6.18 8.17 -29.13
N SER A 411 4.88 7.86 -29.29
CA SER A 411 4.34 6.54 -28.96
C SER A 411 5.08 5.42 -29.71
N SER A 412 5.20 5.54 -31.03
CA SER A 412 5.89 4.55 -31.86
C SER A 412 7.39 4.48 -31.53
N ASN A 413 8.04 5.62 -31.31
CA ASN A 413 9.45 5.68 -30.95
C ASN A 413 9.73 4.99 -29.60
N TRP A 414 8.98 5.32 -28.54
CA TRP A 414 9.18 4.73 -27.22
C TRP A 414 8.79 3.25 -27.18
N THR A 415 7.75 2.83 -27.90
CA THR A 415 7.43 1.41 -28.09
C THR A 415 8.57 0.66 -28.78
N ALA A 416 9.18 1.23 -29.83
CA ALA A 416 10.32 0.62 -30.50
C ALA A 416 11.54 0.50 -29.57
N ARG A 417 11.84 1.56 -28.81
CA ARG A 417 12.93 1.56 -27.82
C ARG A 417 12.71 0.52 -26.72
N ALA A 418 11.47 0.33 -26.26
CA ALA A 418 11.14 -0.70 -25.28
C ALA A 418 11.42 -2.10 -25.85
N LYS A 419 11.01 -2.35 -27.10
CA LYS A 419 11.30 -3.61 -27.79
C LYS A 419 12.80 -3.87 -27.93
N ASP A 420 13.57 -2.87 -28.35
CA ASP A 420 15.02 -2.99 -28.51
C ASP A 420 15.71 -3.24 -27.17
N LEU A 421 15.27 -2.55 -26.10
CA LEU A 421 15.76 -2.78 -24.75
C LEU A 421 15.46 -4.20 -24.27
N ALA A 422 14.25 -4.72 -24.49
CA ALA A 422 13.91 -6.10 -24.11
C ALA A 422 14.82 -7.12 -24.80
N VAL A 423 15.16 -6.92 -26.07
CA VAL A 423 16.12 -7.76 -26.81
C VAL A 423 17.50 -7.72 -26.15
N ALA A 424 18.03 -6.52 -25.87
CA ALA A 424 19.34 -6.37 -25.23
C ALA A 424 19.39 -7.01 -23.84
N VAL A 425 18.36 -6.80 -23.00
CA VAL A 425 18.29 -7.35 -21.64
C VAL A 425 18.21 -8.88 -21.66
N ASN A 426 17.39 -9.48 -22.53
CA ASN A 426 17.31 -10.94 -22.66
C ASN A 426 18.62 -11.55 -23.19
N ALA A 427 19.39 -10.83 -23.99
CA ALA A 427 20.68 -11.30 -24.50
C ALA A 427 21.82 -11.20 -23.47
N ASP A 428 21.89 -10.08 -22.74
CA ASP A 428 23.06 -9.75 -21.92
C ASP A 428 22.90 -10.10 -20.43
N CYS A 429 21.66 -10.04 -19.91
CA CYS A 429 21.39 -10.19 -18.49
C CYS A 429 20.80 -11.56 -18.11
N PHE A 430 20.18 -12.30 -19.04
CA PHE A 430 19.63 -13.62 -18.74
C PHE A 430 20.74 -14.69 -18.70
N ASP A 431 20.72 -15.54 -17.68
CA ASP A 431 21.60 -16.72 -17.60
C ASP A 431 20.77 -17.97 -17.92
N ASP A 432 20.97 -18.58 -19.09
CA ASP A 432 20.25 -19.79 -19.51
C ASP A 432 20.57 -21.01 -18.63
N ALA A 433 21.77 -21.10 -18.06
CA ALA A 433 22.16 -22.23 -17.22
C ALA A 433 21.49 -22.17 -15.84
N TYR A 434 21.33 -20.97 -15.28
CA TYR A 434 20.61 -20.76 -14.04
C TYR A 434 19.08 -20.64 -14.27
N GLY A 435 18.65 -20.06 -15.39
CA GLY A 435 17.25 -19.87 -15.75
C GLY A 435 16.61 -18.61 -15.14
N ALA A 436 17.41 -17.56 -14.90
CA ALA A 436 16.94 -16.28 -14.37
C ALA A 436 17.85 -15.11 -14.81
N PHE A 437 17.38 -13.88 -14.67
CA PHE A 437 18.18 -12.68 -14.90
C PHE A 437 19.18 -12.45 -13.77
N LYS A 438 20.43 -12.17 -14.14
CA LYS A 438 21.49 -11.71 -13.25
C LYS A 438 21.25 -10.24 -12.84
N ASP A 439 21.98 -9.80 -11.82
CA ASP A 439 21.97 -8.42 -11.33
C ASP A 439 22.30 -7.36 -12.39
N ASN A 440 23.14 -7.72 -13.37
CA ASN A 440 23.58 -6.86 -14.46
C ASN A 440 24.24 -7.70 -15.58
N ALA A 441 24.69 -7.05 -16.66
CA ALA A 441 25.29 -7.74 -17.81
C ALA A 441 26.76 -8.17 -17.61
N THR A 442 27.29 -8.11 -16.38
CA THR A 442 28.66 -8.58 -16.07
C THR A 442 28.66 -10.01 -15.53
N ALA A 443 29.85 -10.51 -15.19
CA ALA A 443 29.98 -11.78 -14.48
C ALA A 443 29.61 -11.58 -13.01
N THR A 444 28.43 -12.06 -12.63
CA THR A 444 27.91 -12.02 -11.25
C THR A 444 27.13 -13.29 -10.95
N THR A 445 27.07 -13.66 -9.67
CA THR A 445 26.27 -14.78 -9.16
C THR A 445 25.01 -14.32 -8.43
N LEU A 446 24.70 -13.02 -8.49
CA LEU A 446 23.50 -12.44 -7.90
C LEU A 446 22.34 -12.48 -8.90
N TYR A 447 21.25 -13.13 -8.50
CA TYR A 447 19.98 -13.20 -9.23
C TYR A 447 18.91 -12.51 -8.40
N PRO A 448 18.67 -11.20 -8.63
CA PRO A 448 17.87 -10.41 -7.72
C PRO A 448 16.38 -10.71 -7.84
N GLN A 449 15.66 -10.58 -6.73
CA GLN A 449 14.22 -10.77 -6.64
C GLN A 449 13.49 -9.70 -7.47
N ASP A 450 13.95 -8.44 -7.39
CA ASP A 450 13.35 -7.31 -8.10
C ASP A 450 13.31 -7.49 -9.63
N ALA A 451 14.46 -7.65 -10.28
CA ALA A 451 14.55 -7.71 -11.74
C ALA A 451 13.79 -8.93 -12.29
N ASN A 452 13.87 -10.07 -11.63
CA ASN A 452 13.19 -11.29 -12.06
C ASN A 452 11.66 -11.19 -11.91
N SER A 453 11.19 -10.59 -10.81
CA SER A 453 9.76 -10.33 -10.61
C SER A 453 9.22 -9.33 -11.62
N MET A 454 9.92 -8.20 -11.79
CA MET A 454 9.54 -7.14 -12.72
C MET A 454 9.64 -7.58 -14.19
N ALA A 455 10.59 -8.44 -14.56
CA ALA A 455 10.73 -8.95 -15.92
C ALA A 455 9.48 -9.74 -16.37
N ILE A 456 8.92 -10.55 -15.47
CA ILE A 456 7.65 -11.25 -15.70
C ILE A 456 6.51 -10.23 -15.70
N LEU A 457 6.37 -9.43 -14.64
CA LEU A 457 5.23 -8.54 -14.44
C LEU A 457 5.06 -7.54 -15.59
N PHE A 458 6.16 -6.96 -16.07
CA PHE A 458 6.11 -5.97 -17.15
C PHE A 458 6.07 -6.61 -18.53
N GLY A 459 6.22 -7.93 -18.64
CA GLY A 459 6.22 -8.65 -19.91
C GLY A 459 7.47 -8.39 -20.77
N LEU A 460 8.63 -8.28 -20.12
CA LEU A 460 9.93 -8.17 -20.81
C LEU A 460 10.48 -9.56 -21.19
N VAL A 461 10.18 -10.57 -20.37
CA VAL A 461 10.68 -11.93 -20.54
C VAL A 461 9.98 -12.68 -21.69
N ASP A 462 10.74 -13.53 -22.38
CA ASP A 462 10.17 -14.49 -23.33
C ASP A 462 9.20 -15.48 -22.64
N GLN A 463 8.11 -15.82 -23.32
CA GLN A 463 6.99 -16.57 -22.74
C GLN A 463 7.37 -17.98 -22.24
N ASP A 464 8.34 -18.63 -22.88
CA ASP A 464 8.85 -19.95 -22.50
C ASP A 464 9.69 -19.93 -21.21
N ARG A 465 10.26 -18.77 -20.84
CA ARG A 465 11.06 -18.58 -19.61
C ARG A 465 10.23 -18.20 -18.39
N VAL A 466 9.00 -17.68 -18.57
CA VAL A 466 8.12 -17.19 -17.49
C VAL A 466 7.95 -18.21 -16.36
N GLN A 467 7.63 -19.47 -16.69
CA GLN A 467 7.39 -20.51 -15.69
C GLN A 467 8.67 -20.84 -14.90
N GLY A 468 9.81 -20.89 -15.59
CA GLY A 468 11.11 -21.18 -15.00
C GLY A 468 11.53 -20.10 -14.00
N ILE A 469 11.47 -18.82 -14.39
CA ILE A 469 11.80 -17.69 -13.50
C ILE A 469 10.85 -17.67 -12.29
N SER A 470 9.55 -17.82 -12.55
CA SER A 470 8.54 -17.87 -11.48
C SER A 470 8.84 -18.99 -10.49
N GLN A 471 9.36 -20.13 -10.94
CA GLN A 471 9.76 -21.24 -10.07
C GLN A 471 11.05 -20.94 -9.31
N ARG A 472 12.05 -20.32 -9.96
CA ARG A 472 13.32 -19.94 -9.32
C ARG A 472 13.13 -18.96 -8.16
N LEU A 473 12.21 -18.01 -8.29
CA LEU A 473 11.89 -17.05 -7.22
C LEU A 473 11.52 -17.75 -5.90
N THR A 474 10.92 -18.95 -5.95
CA THR A 474 10.55 -19.69 -4.73
C THR A 474 11.74 -20.26 -3.95
N GLU A 475 12.93 -20.29 -4.54
CA GLU A 475 14.16 -20.73 -3.85
C GLU A 475 14.55 -19.75 -2.72
N ASN A 476 14.10 -18.50 -2.80
CA ASN A 476 14.35 -17.46 -1.80
C ASN A 476 13.37 -17.51 -0.62
N TRP A 477 12.39 -18.40 -0.65
CA TRP A 477 11.31 -18.40 0.33
C TRP A 477 11.71 -18.99 1.67
N THR A 478 11.21 -18.35 2.71
CA THR A 478 11.27 -18.80 4.11
C THR A 478 9.84 -19.05 4.61
N PRO A 479 9.67 -19.57 5.85
CA PRO A 479 8.35 -19.67 6.45
C PRO A 479 7.61 -18.33 6.58
N ILE A 480 8.33 -17.20 6.54
CA ILE A 480 7.80 -15.86 6.79
C ILE A 480 7.95 -14.92 5.60
N GLY A 481 8.27 -15.40 4.39
CA GLY A 481 8.39 -14.56 3.19
C GLY A 481 9.67 -14.79 2.38
N ALA A 482 9.82 -14.05 1.28
CA ALA A 482 10.94 -14.17 0.35
C ALA A 482 12.10 -13.25 0.76
N VAL A 483 13.30 -13.82 0.95
CA VAL A 483 14.52 -13.04 1.22
C VAL A 483 14.99 -12.43 -0.09
N ALA A 484 15.21 -11.11 -0.12
CA ALA A 484 15.75 -10.44 -1.29
C ALA A 484 17.26 -10.75 -1.43
N PRO A 485 17.72 -11.44 -2.49
CA PRO A 485 19.15 -11.71 -2.67
C PRO A 485 20.01 -10.44 -2.76
N GLU A 486 19.44 -9.37 -3.33
CA GLU A 486 20.04 -8.05 -3.49
C GLU A 486 20.03 -7.22 -2.19
N LEU A 487 19.34 -7.67 -1.15
CA LEU A 487 19.45 -7.13 0.21
C LEU A 487 19.46 -8.31 1.20
N PRO A 488 20.60 -9.02 1.32
CA PRO A 488 20.66 -10.28 2.05
C PRO A 488 20.04 -10.21 3.44
N GLU A 489 19.44 -11.33 3.86
CA GLU A 489 18.75 -11.51 5.16
C GLU A 489 17.44 -10.71 5.34
N ASN A 490 17.15 -9.75 4.47
CA ASN A 490 15.96 -8.91 4.58
C ASN A 490 14.83 -9.49 3.71
N ILE A 491 13.62 -9.45 4.26
CA ILE A 491 12.38 -9.68 3.55
C ILE A 491 11.75 -8.30 3.33
N SER A 492 11.62 -7.92 2.06
CA SER A 492 11.05 -6.64 1.65
C SER A 492 9.69 -6.89 1.00
N PRO A 493 8.56 -6.58 1.69
CA PRO A 493 7.25 -6.64 1.08
C PRO A 493 7.10 -5.68 -0.12
N PHE A 494 7.95 -4.67 -0.26
CA PHE A 494 8.04 -3.89 -1.50
C PHE A 494 8.37 -4.78 -2.70
N ILE A 495 9.47 -5.53 -2.65
CA ILE A 495 9.87 -6.39 -3.75
C ILE A 495 8.96 -7.62 -3.86
N SER A 496 8.54 -8.18 -2.72
CA SER A 496 7.58 -9.28 -2.71
C SER A 496 6.23 -8.90 -3.33
N SER A 497 5.85 -7.61 -3.32
CA SER A 497 4.65 -7.11 -4.00
C SER A 497 4.74 -7.26 -5.52
N PHE A 498 5.94 -7.15 -6.11
CA PHE A 498 6.15 -7.46 -7.53
C PHE A 498 6.17 -8.97 -7.77
N GLU A 499 6.78 -9.74 -6.87
CA GLU A 499 6.86 -11.21 -6.99
C GLU A 499 5.48 -11.88 -6.99
N ILE A 500 4.57 -11.49 -6.09
CA ILE A 500 3.22 -12.06 -6.08
C ILE A 500 2.48 -11.79 -7.39
N GLN A 501 2.67 -10.62 -8.00
CA GLN A 501 2.07 -10.27 -9.28
C GLN A 501 2.72 -11.05 -10.42
N ALA A 502 4.04 -11.23 -10.39
CA ALA A 502 4.77 -12.08 -11.32
C ALA A 502 4.26 -13.53 -11.30
N HIS A 503 3.97 -14.09 -10.13
CA HIS A 503 3.36 -15.41 -10.03
C HIS A 503 1.96 -15.47 -10.64
N PHE A 504 1.12 -14.44 -10.43
CA PHE A 504 -0.18 -14.37 -11.08
C PHE A 504 -0.08 -14.21 -12.61
N GLU A 505 0.86 -13.42 -13.13
CA GLU A 505 1.13 -13.31 -14.57
C GLU A 505 1.64 -14.64 -15.15
N ALA A 506 2.41 -15.40 -14.36
CA ALA A 506 2.80 -16.76 -14.70
C ALA A 506 1.66 -17.79 -14.56
N GLY A 507 0.44 -17.39 -14.20
CA GLY A 507 -0.68 -18.31 -13.96
C GLY A 507 -0.48 -19.24 -12.75
N GLN A 508 0.47 -18.91 -11.86
CA GLN A 508 0.80 -19.66 -10.65
C GLN A 508 0.07 -19.06 -9.44
N SER A 509 -1.26 -19.06 -9.48
CA SER A 509 -2.10 -18.38 -8.48
C SER A 509 -1.90 -18.94 -7.06
N ASP A 510 -1.76 -20.27 -6.92
CA ASP A 510 -1.51 -20.90 -5.61
C ASP A 510 -0.18 -20.46 -5.00
N ARG A 511 0.85 -20.26 -5.85
CA ARG A 511 2.15 -19.75 -5.43
C ARG A 511 2.04 -18.31 -4.94
N ALA A 512 1.35 -17.44 -5.69
CA ALA A 512 1.11 -16.07 -5.27
C ALA A 512 0.37 -16.01 -3.91
N LEU A 513 -0.70 -16.79 -3.75
CA LEU A 513 -1.47 -16.84 -2.51
C LEU A 513 -0.65 -17.39 -1.33
N ASP A 514 0.21 -18.38 -1.54
CA ASP A 514 1.11 -18.90 -0.51
C ASP A 514 2.09 -17.81 -0.02
N LEU A 515 2.74 -17.07 -0.93
CA LEU A 515 3.62 -15.98 -0.53
C LEU A 515 2.87 -14.84 0.20
N ILE A 516 1.64 -14.52 -0.22
CA ILE A 516 0.77 -13.55 0.47
C ILE A 516 0.54 -13.98 1.93
N ARG A 517 0.13 -15.24 2.13
CA ARG A 517 -0.13 -15.80 3.47
C ARG A 517 1.13 -15.91 4.32
N ARG A 518 2.29 -16.23 3.73
CA ARG A 518 3.58 -16.31 4.44
C ARG A 518 4.06 -14.96 4.94
N SER A 519 4.14 -13.97 4.05
CA SER A 519 4.77 -12.68 4.36
C SER A 519 3.83 -11.75 5.12
N TRP A 520 2.69 -11.39 4.51
CA TRP A 520 1.74 -10.48 5.13
C TRP A 520 0.94 -11.17 6.23
N GLY A 521 0.63 -12.46 6.05
CA GLY A 521 -0.05 -13.24 7.08
C GLY A 521 0.80 -13.49 8.33
N TRP A 522 2.13 -13.59 8.20
CA TRP A 522 3.01 -13.58 9.38
C TRP A 522 2.96 -12.23 10.09
N TYR A 523 3.11 -11.11 9.37
CA TYR A 523 3.15 -9.79 9.99
C TYR A 523 1.84 -9.43 10.70
N ILE A 524 0.69 -9.60 10.04
CA ILE A 524 -0.61 -9.21 10.60
C ILE A 524 -1.04 -10.06 11.81
N ASN A 525 -0.42 -11.22 12.01
CA ASN A 525 -0.65 -12.09 13.17
C ASN A 525 0.51 -12.03 14.18
N ASN A 526 1.56 -11.24 13.92
CA ASN A 526 2.65 -11.08 14.86
C ASN A 526 2.21 -10.17 16.01
N PRO A 527 2.25 -10.61 17.27
CA PRO A 527 1.77 -9.83 18.42
C PRO A 527 2.61 -8.57 18.70
N ASN A 528 3.77 -8.44 18.06
CA ASN A 528 4.58 -7.23 18.14
C ASN A 528 4.25 -6.21 17.03
N GLY A 529 3.55 -6.62 15.97
CA GLY A 529 3.12 -5.73 14.90
C GLY A 529 1.88 -4.90 15.27
N THR A 530 1.41 -4.10 14.33
CA THR A 530 0.25 -3.23 14.52
C THR A 530 -1.08 -3.97 14.44
N GLU A 531 -1.11 -5.18 13.86
CA GLU A 531 -2.30 -5.99 13.60
C GLU A 531 -3.36 -5.32 12.67
N SER A 532 -3.06 -4.14 12.12
CA SER A 532 -3.96 -3.32 11.31
C SER A 532 -3.34 -2.76 10.03
N THR A 533 -2.02 -2.74 9.88
CA THR A 533 -1.30 -2.16 8.72
C THR A 533 -0.33 -3.17 8.10
N VAL A 534 0.49 -2.74 7.13
CA VAL A 534 1.57 -3.52 6.53
C VAL A 534 2.93 -2.85 6.76
N ILE A 535 3.90 -3.66 7.20
CA ILE A 535 5.26 -3.21 7.58
C ILE A 535 6.13 -2.93 6.37
N GLU A 536 7.06 -2.00 6.53
CA GLU A 536 8.09 -1.65 5.56
C GLU A 536 8.97 -2.85 5.15
N GLY A 537 9.41 -3.66 6.12
CA GLY A 537 10.27 -4.82 5.93
C GLY A 537 10.69 -5.43 7.25
N TYR A 538 11.30 -6.62 7.20
CA TYR A 538 11.80 -7.32 8.39
C TYR A 538 12.93 -8.28 8.02
N LEU A 539 13.58 -8.86 9.02
CA LEU A 539 14.64 -9.85 8.82
C LEU A 539 14.06 -11.26 8.80
N ARG A 540 14.71 -12.15 8.05
CA ARG A 540 14.35 -13.59 7.98
C ARG A 540 14.40 -14.31 9.33
N ASN A 541 15.07 -13.75 10.32
CA ASN A 541 15.12 -14.24 11.70
C ASN A 541 13.90 -13.78 12.53
N ALA A 542 12.85 -13.27 11.89
CA ALA A 542 11.60 -12.83 12.50
C ALA A 542 11.71 -11.58 13.40
N THR A 543 12.76 -10.77 13.23
CA THR A 543 12.93 -9.49 13.93
C THR A 543 12.63 -8.29 13.02
N PHE A 544 12.13 -7.21 13.62
CA PHE A 544 11.95 -5.92 12.94
C PHE A 544 13.30 -5.19 12.88
N GLY A 545 14.27 -5.74 12.13
CA GLY A 545 15.63 -5.19 11.98
C GLY A 545 15.99 -4.78 10.56
N TYR A 546 14.97 -4.60 9.70
CA TYR A 546 15.09 -4.23 8.30
C TYR A 546 16.07 -3.07 8.09
N ARG A 547 17.00 -3.22 7.13
CA ARG A 547 17.98 -2.18 6.75
C ARG A 547 18.83 -1.62 7.91
N SER A 548 18.92 -2.30 9.05
CA SER A 548 19.71 -1.84 10.20
C SER A 548 21.13 -1.38 9.84
N SER A 549 21.87 -2.20 9.08
CA SER A 549 23.22 -1.87 8.59
C SER A 549 23.26 -0.96 7.35
N ARG A 550 22.11 -0.50 6.85
CA ARG A 550 21.96 0.13 5.53
C ARG A 550 20.99 1.31 5.52
N GLY A 551 21.33 2.29 6.36
CA GLY A 551 20.70 3.60 6.41
C GLY A 551 19.94 3.91 7.69
N TYR A 552 19.73 2.91 8.56
CA TYR A 552 18.95 3.06 9.82
C TYR A 552 19.81 3.10 11.07
N ASP A 553 21.13 3.24 10.94
CA ASP A 553 22.07 3.39 12.07
C ASP A 553 21.90 2.32 13.17
N TYR A 554 21.55 1.10 12.77
CA TYR A 554 21.22 -0.01 13.66
C TYR A 554 20.06 0.25 14.64
N ASP A 555 19.24 1.27 14.39
CA ASP A 555 18.02 1.57 15.12
C ASP A 555 16.82 0.81 14.53
N ALA A 556 16.54 -0.34 15.13
CA ALA A 556 15.44 -1.22 14.74
C ALA A 556 14.04 -0.64 15.08
N SER A 557 13.96 0.43 15.89
CA SER A 557 12.70 1.12 16.16
C SER A 557 12.32 2.09 15.04
N TYR A 558 13.29 2.49 14.20
CA TYR A 558 13.06 3.44 13.11
C TYR A 558 12.10 2.90 12.05
N ILE A 559 12.13 1.60 11.76
CA ILE A 559 11.35 0.93 10.71
C ILE A 559 9.86 1.29 10.81
N SER A 560 9.24 1.56 9.66
CA SER A 560 7.81 1.86 9.66
C SER A 560 6.97 0.59 9.64
N HIS A 561 5.95 0.56 10.50
CA HIS A 561 4.96 -0.49 10.56
C HIS A 561 3.70 -0.21 9.72
N ALA A 562 3.68 0.93 9.02
CA ALA A 562 2.63 1.35 8.11
C ALA A 562 3.27 2.01 6.88
N HIS A 563 3.72 1.20 5.91
CA HIS A 563 4.44 1.66 4.71
C HIS A 563 3.73 1.27 3.42
N GLY A 564 3.45 2.25 2.56
CA GLY A 564 2.55 2.11 1.40
C GLY A 564 3.10 1.19 0.32
N TRP A 565 4.43 1.11 0.20
CA TRP A 565 5.10 0.19 -0.72
C TRP A 565 4.84 -1.30 -0.46
N SER A 566 4.24 -1.66 0.68
CA SER A 566 3.97 -3.04 1.09
C SER A 566 2.52 -3.44 0.80
N ALA A 567 1.71 -2.56 0.22
CA ALA A 567 0.27 -2.78 -0.02
C ALA A 567 -0.04 -3.58 -1.30
N GLY A 568 0.94 -4.31 -1.86
CA GLY A 568 0.79 -5.11 -3.08
C GLY A 568 -0.42 -6.05 -3.09
N PRO A 569 -0.70 -6.84 -2.02
CA PRO A 569 -1.84 -7.74 -1.99
C PRO A 569 -3.18 -7.04 -2.22
N THR A 570 -3.33 -5.78 -1.79
CA THR A 570 -4.59 -5.03 -1.95
C THR A 570 -4.98 -4.89 -3.42
N SER A 571 -4.02 -4.55 -4.30
CA SER A 571 -4.27 -4.49 -5.74
C SER A 571 -4.23 -5.87 -6.41
N ALA A 572 -3.32 -6.75 -6.01
CA ALA A 572 -3.15 -8.06 -6.63
C ALA A 572 -4.40 -8.96 -6.46
N LEU A 573 -5.03 -8.96 -5.29
CA LEU A 573 -6.24 -9.76 -5.04
C LEU A 573 -7.43 -9.27 -5.89
N ILE A 574 -7.53 -7.98 -6.19
CA ILE A 574 -8.55 -7.43 -7.08
C ILE A 574 -8.22 -7.75 -8.55
N ASN A 575 -7.00 -7.45 -8.98
CA ASN A 575 -6.62 -7.53 -10.39
C ASN A 575 -6.49 -8.98 -10.89
N TYR A 576 -6.08 -9.92 -10.03
CA TYR A 576 -5.79 -11.30 -10.43
C TYR A 576 -6.77 -12.32 -9.85
N VAL A 577 -7.04 -12.30 -8.55
CA VAL A 577 -7.89 -13.31 -7.92
C VAL A 577 -9.36 -13.08 -8.26
N LEU A 578 -9.88 -11.88 -7.96
CA LEU A 578 -11.17 -11.44 -8.50
C LEU A 578 -11.09 -11.34 -10.03
N GLY A 579 -9.93 -10.87 -10.53
CA GLY A 579 -9.59 -10.80 -11.94
C GLY A 579 -9.98 -9.49 -12.62
N LEU A 580 -10.41 -8.48 -11.87
CA LEU A 580 -11.01 -7.25 -12.40
C LEU A 580 -9.96 -6.13 -12.47
N SER A 581 -9.66 -5.65 -13.67
CA SER A 581 -8.63 -4.63 -13.91
C SER A 581 -9.08 -3.61 -14.97
N LEU A 582 -8.65 -2.34 -14.84
CA LEU A 582 -8.85 -1.33 -15.88
C LEU A 582 -7.76 -1.43 -16.95
N THR A 583 -8.15 -1.30 -18.22
CA THR A 583 -7.22 -1.33 -19.36
C THR A 583 -7.24 -0.03 -20.17
N GLY A 584 -8.15 0.88 -19.84
CA GLY A 584 -8.27 2.19 -20.45
C GLY A 584 -8.68 3.24 -19.41
N ARG A 585 -8.47 4.51 -19.76
CA ARG A 585 -8.65 5.64 -18.83
C ARG A 585 -10.01 5.63 -18.16
N ALA A 586 -10.02 5.80 -16.83
CA ALA A 586 -11.17 5.73 -15.92
C ALA A 586 -12.04 4.47 -16.07
N GLY A 587 -11.54 3.42 -16.72
CA GLY A 587 -12.28 2.18 -16.98
C GLY A 587 -13.19 2.24 -18.20
N SER A 588 -12.95 3.16 -19.12
CA SER A 588 -13.55 3.15 -20.46
C SER A 588 -13.41 1.78 -21.14
N THR A 589 -12.24 1.14 -20.95
CA THR A 589 -12.04 -0.29 -21.18
C THR A 589 -11.57 -1.02 -19.94
N TRP A 590 -11.99 -2.28 -19.79
CA TRP A 590 -11.68 -3.12 -18.64
C TRP A 590 -11.52 -4.60 -19.03
N ARG A 591 -10.91 -5.38 -18.14
CA ARG A 591 -10.74 -6.82 -18.24
C ARG A 591 -11.21 -7.52 -16.97
N LEU A 592 -11.86 -8.66 -17.13
CA LEU A 592 -12.24 -9.58 -16.05
C LEU A 592 -11.69 -10.98 -16.36
N ALA A 593 -10.67 -11.42 -15.64
CA ALA A 593 -10.00 -12.69 -15.82
C ALA A 593 -9.69 -13.36 -14.47
N PRO A 594 -10.69 -14.02 -13.86
CA PRO A 594 -10.55 -14.60 -12.52
C PRO A 594 -9.44 -15.64 -12.45
N GLN A 595 -8.67 -15.65 -11.36
CA GLN A 595 -7.72 -16.71 -11.04
C GLN A 595 -8.06 -17.33 -9.68
N PHE A 596 -8.64 -18.53 -9.69
CA PHE A 596 -9.27 -19.09 -8.49
C PHE A 596 -8.30 -19.55 -7.41
N GLY A 597 -7.09 -19.97 -7.77
CA GLY A 597 -6.15 -20.62 -6.85
C GLY A 597 -6.82 -21.74 -6.03
N ASP A 598 -6.71 -21.65 -4.71
CA ASP A 598 -7.33 -22.54 -3.73
C ASP A 598 -8.64 -22.01 -3.11
N LEU A 599 -9.14 -20.87 -3.59
CA LEU A 599 -10.34 -20.20 -3.05
C LEU A 599 -11.63 -20.73 -3.69
N THR A 600 -12.74 -20.72 -2.95
CA THR A 600 -14.06 -21.17 -3.45
C THR A 600 -15.01 -20.04 -3.76
N SER A 601 -14.81 -18.86 -3.17
CA SER A 601 -15.61 -17.67 -3.51
C SER A 601 -14.84 -16.39 -3.27
N VAL A 602 -15.00 -15.44 -4.19
CA VAL A 602 -14.50 -14.08 -4.07
C VAL A 602 -15.52 -13.11 -4.62
N GLU A 603 -15.72 -11.99 -3.93
CA GLU A 603 -16.41 -10.81 -4.44
C GLU A 603 -15.60 -9.55 -4.14
N GLY A 604 -15.73 -8.54 -4.99
CA GLY A 604 -15.04 -7.28 -4.80
C GLY A 604 -15.33 -6.30 -5.91
N GLY A 605 -14.77 -5.11 -5.77
CA GLY A 605 -14.99 -4.03 -6.72
C GLY A 605 -14.34 -2.73 -6.30
N PHE A 606 -14.40 -1.75 -7.20
CA PHE A 606 -13.89 -0.40 -7.01
C PHE A 606 -14.72 0.60 -7.81
N THR A 607 -14.57 1.88 -7.51
CA THR A 607 -15.25 2.98 -8.17
C THR A 607 -14.28 3.85 -8.93
N SER A 608 -14.67 4.19 -10.16
CA SER A 608 -14.02 5.22 -10.98
C SER A 608 -14.97 6.40 -11.18
N SER A 609 -14.51 7.45 -11.86
CA SER A 609 -15.38 8.54 -12.32
C SER A 609 -16.51 8.10 -13.25
N LEU A 610 -16.40 6.92 -13.89
CA LEU A 610 -17.47 6.35 -14.72
C LEU A 610 -18.51 5.56 -13.89
N GLY A 611 -18.21 5.24 -12.63
CA GLY A 611 -19.09 4.49 -11.73
C GLY A 611 -18.44 3.22 -11.16
N ARG A 612 -19.28 2.36 -10.59
CA ARG A 612 -18.89 1.13 -9.87
C ARG A 612 -18.57 -0.01 -10.82
N PHE A 613 -17.42 -0.63 -10.63
CA PHE A 613 -17.02 -1.90 -11.21
C PHE A 613 -17.02 -2.96 -10.10
N GLN A 614 -17.77 -4.04 -10.29
CA GLN A 614 -17.93 -5.08 -9.29
C GLN A 614 -18.00 -6.44 -9.95
N ALA A 615 -17.38 -7.45 -9.36
CA ALA A 615 -17.48 -8.83 -9.79
C ALA A 615 -17.59 -9.76 -8.57
N ALA A 616 -18.11 -10.95 -8.80
CA ALA A 616 -18.15 -12.02 -7.83
C ALA A 616 -18.14 -13.37 -8.55
N TRP A 617 -17.37 -14.33 -8.05
CA TRP A 617 -17.40 -15.69 -8.52
C TRP A 617 -17.47 -16.69 -7.36
N SER A 618 -18.06 -17.85 -7.63
CA SER A 618 -18.11 -18.95 -6.65
C SER A 618 -18.12 -20.33 -7.32
N ARG A 619 -17.49 -21.28 -6.66
CA ARG A 619 -17.45 -22.71 -6.98
C ARG A 619 -17.68 -23.53 -5.71
N GLU A 620 -18.33 -24.68 -5.83
CA GLU A 620 -18.66 -25.52 -4.67
C GLU A 620 -17.40 -26.04 -3.93
N SER A 621 -16.34 -26.33 -4.67
CA SER A 621 -15.05 -26.74 -4.15
C SER A 621 -13.94 -26.44 -5.15
N THR A 622 -12.68 -26.54 -4.71
CA THR A 622 -11.49 -26.36 -5.58
C THR A 622 -11.42 -27.36 -6.74
N LYS A 623 -12.10 -28.50 -6.60
CA LYS A 623 -12.20 -29.55 -7.63
C LYS A 623 -13.46 -29.45 -8.48
N SER A 624 -14.35 -28.49 -8.20
CA SER A 624 -15.64 -28.39 -8.89
C SER A 624 -15.42 -28.25 -10.40
N SER A 625 -16.26 -28.96 -11.16
CA SER A 625 -16.32 -28.83 -12.61
C SER A 625 -17.28 -27.73 -13.05
N SER A 626 -17.68 -26.84 -12.13
CA SER A 626 -18.55 -25.71 -12.41
C SER A 626 -18.28 -24.51 -11.52
N TYR A 627 -18.61 -23.33 -12.02
CA TYR A 627 -18.63 -22.10 -11.24
C TYR A 627 -19.64 -21.10 -11.83
N GLU A 628 -20.03 -20.13 -10.99
CA GLU A 628 -20.76 -18.95 -11.40
C GLU A 628 -19.84 -17.72 -11.32
N LEU A 629 -19.92 -16.84 -12.31
CA LEU A 629 -19.28 -15.54 -12.32
C LEU A 629 -20.36 -14.50 -12.60
N SER A 630 -20.45 -13.46 -11.78
CA SER A 630 -21.34 -12.33 -11.98
C SER A 630 -20.55 -11.03 -11.92
N PHE A 631 -20.95 -10.04 -12.70
CA PHE A 631 -20.29 -8.74 -12.68
C PHE A 631 -21.25 -7.62 -13.10
N LYS A 632 -20.98 -6.44 -12.58
CA LYS A 632 -21.68 -5.20 -12.87
C LYS A 632 -20.64 -4.12 -13.17
N VAL A 633 -20.77 -3.50 -14.34
CA VAL A 633 -19.86 -2.44 -14.79
C VAL A 633 -20.67 -1.24 -15.31
N PRO A 634 -20.12 -0.01 -15.31
CA PRO A 634 -20.89 1.17 -15.66
C PRO A 634 -21.31 1.22 -17.12
N THR A 635 -22.48 1.80 -17.38
CA THR A 635 -22.97 2.06 -18.74
C THR A 635 -21.97 2.91 -19.53
N GLY A 636 -21.79 2.61 -20.82
CA GLY A 636 -20.83 3.32 -21.68
C GLY A 636 -19.41 2.77 -21.65
N THR A 637 -19.12 1.79 -20.79
CA THR A 637 -17.85 1.04 -20.79
C THR A 637 -17.94 -0.20 -21.66
N GLN A 638 -16.78 -0.71 -22.09
CA GLN A 638 -16.66 -1.99 -22.80
C GLN A 638 -15.49 -2.79 -22.24
N GLY A 639 -15.50 -4.11 -22.38
CA GLY A 639 -14.41 -4.91 -21.83
C GLY A 639 -14.38 -6.34 -22.32
N THR A 640 -13.43 -7.09 -21.80
CA THR A 640 -13.24 -8.51 -22.12
C THR A 640 -13.32 -9.36 -20.87
N VAL A 641 -14.05 -10.46 -20.93
CA VAL A 641 -14.09 -11.48 -19.89
C VAL A 641 -13.32 -12.70 -20.37
N VAL A 642 -12.26 -13.08 -19.67
CA VAL A 642 -11.53 -14.33 -19.88
C VAL A 642 -12.12 -15.36 -18.94
N ILE A 643 -12.59 -16.48 -19.49
CA ILE A 643 -13.26 -17.55 -18.75
C ILE A 643 -12.25 -18.66 -18.47
N PRO A 644 -11.88 -18.90 -17.20
CA PRO A 644 -11.06 -20.05 -16.81
C PRO A 644 -11.72 -21.38 -17.20
N PRO A 645 -10.96 -22.36 -17.71
CA PRO A 645 -11.49 -23.70 -17.93
C PRO A 645 -11.87 -24.36 -16.61
N VAL A 646 -12.76 -25.36 -16.70
CA VAL A 646 -13.10 -26.25 -15.59
C VAL A 646 -12.53 -27.63 -15.83
N ASN A 647 -12.30 -28.38 -14.76
CA ASN A 647 -11.87 -29.78 -14.86
C ASN A 647 -12.91 -30.62 -15.61
N GLY A 648 -12.51 -31.32 -16.68
CA GLY A 648 -13.39 -32.19 -17.47
C GLY A 648 -13.15 -32.12 -18.98
N LYS A 649 -13.92 -32.89 -19.76
CA LYS A 649 -13.85 -32.90 -21.24
C LYS A 649 -14.66 -31.75 -21.84
N GLY A 650 -14.12 -30.54 -21.78
CA GLY A 650 -14.69 -29.33 -22.37
C GLY A 650 -15.71 -28.61 -21.48
N SER A 651 -15.98 -27.35 -21.82
CA SER A 651 -16.78 -26.41 -21.03
C SER A 651 -18.06 -25.98 -21.75
N LYS A 652 -19.21 -26.10 -21.09
CA LYS A 652 -20.47 -25.44 -21.45
C LYS A 652 -20.53 -24.10 -20.74
N VAL A 653 -20.69 -23.02 -21.52
CA VAL A 653 -20.80 -21.65 -21.00
C VAL A 653 -22.15 -21.07 -21.37
N THR A 654 -22.80 -20.43 -20.41
CA THR A 654 -23.93 -19.55 -20.66
C THR A 654 -23.61 -18.13 -20.22
N LEU A 655 -24.05 -17.15 -21.00
CA LEU A 655 -24.02 -15.72 -20.68
C LEU A 655 -25.48 -15.24 -20.59
N ASN A 656 -25.90 -14.80 -19.41
CA ASN A 656 -27.28 -14.43 -19.10
C ASN A 656 -28.28 -15.53 -19.54
N GLY A 657 -27.91 -16.79 -19.31
CA GLY A 657 -28.71 -17.96 -19.67
C GLY A 657 -28.63 -18.40 -21.14
N LYS A 658 -27.95 -17.65 -22.01
CA LYS A 658 -27.78 -18.01 -23.44
C LYS A 658 -26.44 -18.71 -23.66
N SER A 659 -26.46 -19.85 -24.36
CA SER A 659 -25.23 -20.63 -24.64
C SER A 659 -24.22 -19.82 -25.47
N VAL A 660 -22.96 -19.88 -25.05
CA VAL A 660 -21.82 -19.31 -25.78
C VAL A 660 -21.02 -20.47 -26.35
N LYS A 661 -20.69 -20.42 -27.65
CA LYS A 661 -19.86 -21.44 -28.29
C LYS A 661 -18.43 -21.37 -27.74
N TRP A 662 -17.99 -22.45 -27.10
CA TRP A 662 -16.59 -22.67 -26.75
C TRP A 662 -15.85 -23.22 -27.96
N GLY A 663 -14.69 -22.63 -28.31
CA GLY A 663 -13.86 -23.07 -29.44
C GLY A 663 -12.99 -24.27 -29.08
N SER A 664 -11.88 -24.46 -29.79
CA SER A 664 -10.82 -25.41 -29.41
C SER A 664 -9.79 -24.81 -28.44
N GLU A 665 -10.01 -23.59 -27.97
CA GLU A 665 -9.11 -22.84 -27.09
C GLU A 665 -9.18 -23.38 -25.66
N GLU A 666 -8.04 -23.31 -24.94
CA GLU A 666 -7.95 -23.68 -23.52
C GLU A 666 -8.73 -22.72 -22.61
N THR A 667 -8.74 -21.43 -22.95
CA THR A 667 -9.55 -20.40 -22.28
C THR A 667 -10.50 -19.77 -23.30
N LYS A 668 -11.63 -19.20 -22.84
CA LYS A 668 -12.57 -18.48 -23.72
C LYS A 668 -12.62 -17.01 -23.36
N THR A 669 -12.37 -16.15 -24.34
CA THR A 669 -12.58 -14.70 -24.19
C THR A 669 -13.92 -14.26 -24.77
N ILE A 670 -14.68 -13.46 -24.03
CA ILE A 670 -15.95 -12.85 -24.44
C ILE A 670 -15.80 -11.33 -24.42
N SER A 671 -16.16 -10.66 -25.51
CA SER A 671 -16.27 -9.20 -25.56
C SER A 671 -17.62 -8.72 -25.02
N ILE A 672 -17.58 -7.77 -24.09
CA ILE A 672 -18.73 -7.08 -23.52
C ILE A 672 -18.76 -5.68 -24.10
N MET A 673 -19.65 -5.45 -25.06
CA MET A 673 -19.69 -4.21 -25.85
C MET A 673 -20.43 -3.06 -25.16
N LYS A 674 -21.16 -3.34 -24.08
CA LYS A 674 -21.94 -2.35 -23.33
C LYS A 674 -21.85 -2.69 -21.85
N GLY A 675 -21.69 -1.69 -20.99
CA GLY A 675 -21.79 -1.92 -19.56
C GLY A 675 -23.20 -2.30 -19.10
N GLY A 676 -23.27 -2.96 -17.96
CA GLY A 676 -24.49 -3.54 -17.40
C GLY A 676 -24.20 -4.64 -16.40
N SER A 677 -25.23 -5.44 -16.08
CA SER A 677 -25.12 -6.61 -15.22
C SER A 677 -25.10 -7.89 -16.05
N TYR A 678 -24.17 -8.78 -15.70
CA TYR A 678 -23.94 -10.02 -16.41
C TYR A 678 -23.77 -11.18 -15.44
N ARG A 679 -24.20 -12.36 -15.88
CA ARG A 679 -23.98 -13.63 -15.21
C ARG A 679 -23.49 -14.66 -16.22
N ILE A 680 -22.39 -15.30 -15.88
CA ILE A 680 -21.78 -16.40 -16.61
C ILE A 680 -21.85 -17.65 -15.73
N THR A 681 -22.32 -18.75 -16.31
CA THR A 681 -22.22 -20.06 -15.68
C THR A 681 -21.35 -20.95 -16.55
N VAL A 682 -20.37 -21.60 -15.93
CA VAL A 682 -19.47 -22.54 -16.60
C VAL A 682 -19.65 -23.91 -15.96
N ARG A 683 -19.78 -24.94 -16.78
CA ARG A 683 -19.89 -26.34 -16.33
C ARG A 683 -19.11 -27.24 -17.27
N SER A 684 -18.54 -28.33 -16.77
CA SER A 684 -18.02 -29.38 -17.64
C SER A 684 -19.15 -29.97 -18.47
N ASN A 685 -18.80 -30.46 -19.66
CA ASN A 685 -19.77 -31.14 -20.53
C ASN A 685 -20.50 -32.31 -19.87
#